data_AF-U7QLD5-F1
#
_entry.id   AF-U7QLD5-F1
#
_cell.length_a   1.000
_cell.length_b   1.000
_cell.length_c   1.000
_cell.angle_alpha   90.00
_cell.angle_beta   90.00
_cell.angle_gamma   90.00
#
_symmetry.space_group_name_H-M   'P 1'
#
loop_
_entity.id
_entity.type
_entity.pdbx_description
1 polymer ?
#
loop_
_entity_poly.entity_id
_entity_poly.type
_entity_poly.pdbx_seq_one_letter_code
_entity_poly.pdbx_strand_id
1 'polypeptide(L)'
;MALLEAYPTSPYNPDGKNEENNETLPPEIPNPIAVQFRASLRNEWVGKGTISHNPKLDDTEFDLVIPLSSLKGNKPSLGNHEGKIVIGVVFEAEERRAKPGWMIWQWFDFETLEQDGIITRLHEKCQNLAAAFDSIQNLAEIMRVELREAELELADLEDNPDAEAEYANIAVNVIKADRNGLLLLHPYIVKKVKERCQQMWKNLAKAAGVRFYSVMCMPDQYFERYQIKMPDETWKYSPKTFCSKSFLGNRKYIVFCNPMRHWGDIQLWNNTHEGMFRDDPGVLAATRELLLELGRDTDGDFVQLITASTYPNVAEAIANFNKPPSVKKFPKVPLTGSFQQIAIHSMNDLTGVVASMLARARASGAEHIVLSIPGEGFRRIIDFLSQELQVAVDSLKSAYPNNIEGLDAVKKFLDETETDVMWLADLKTDDCYFTRPCLTNPHLNDTVTHIINLVNSYWRSPDLKSDSTPQIYKEVLFRDVVVDPYQMKLATEHRDLYREEMGKAIGYRNENDGDDRFIKLVAENSRLRRDEYLKITGKVEGGESKLFTAISWAAAYWRVSHTAHTGTAGLVFLLFPDEIIAQLNNTNLPEALVINCYAAQHGSWATPRRAPWRGQEVDVRCYFYQFNGKKYLGLEMKWDKATKQLGFHHLGLIGDKSAAYVLPGWSRRMKIYSTAFENDRYPRNHSPEDKTTRVYLFDLSMSDEQIKDFLDSK
;
A
#
# COMPACT_ATOMS: atom_id res chain seq x y z
N MET A 1 -22.48 16.87 -37.13
CA MET A 1 -22.51 18.03 -36.21
C MET A 1 -23.51 17.78 -35.09
N ALA A 2 -23.00 17.36 -33.94
CA ALA A 2 -23.59 17.48 -32.62
C ALA A 2 -22.40 17.34 -31.64
N LEU A 3 -21.94 18.47 -31.12
CA LEU A 3 -20.90 18.53 -30.08
C LEU A 3 -21.49 17.97 -28.78
N LEU A 4 -20.89 16.93 -28.24
CA LEU A 4 -21.13 16.47 -26.87
C LEU A 4 -19.97 17.03 -26.03
N GLU A 5 -20.20 18.21 -25.45
CA GLU A 5 -19.36 18.76 -24.39
C GLU A 5 -19.60 17.98 -23.10
N ALA A 6 -18.52 17.45 -22.51
CA ALA A 6 -18.53 16.92 -21.16
C ALA A 6 -18.65 18.09 -20.18
N TYR A 7 -19.66 18.04 -19.31
CA TYR A 7 -19.81 19.00 -18.21
C TYR A 7 -18.85 18.64 -17.06
N PRO A 8 -17.96 19.54 -16.62
CA PRO A 8 -17.40 19.46 -15.28
C PRO A 8 -18.41 20.03 -14.27
N THR A 9 -18.96 19.17 -13.42
CA THR A 9 -19.73 19.61 -12.26
C THR A 9 -18.77 20.10 -11.17
N SER A 10 -18.81 21.40 -10.87
CA SER A 10 -18.32 21.94 -9.59
C SER A 10 -19.40 22.85 -8.97
N PRO A 11 -19.70 22.73 -7.67
CA PRO A 11 -20.81 23.43 -7.04
C PRO A 11 -20.42 24.84 -6.59
N TYR A 12 -21.25 25.81 -6.95
CA TYR A 12 -21.70 26.94 -6.12
C TYR A 12 -20.63 27.78 -5.40
N ASN A 13 -20.29 28.95 -5.98
CA ASN A 13 -19.65 30.07 -5.26
C ASN A 13 -20.74 31.09 -4.84
N PRO A 14 -21.01 31.32 -3.53
CA PRO A 14 -22.11 32.18 -3.09
C PRO A 14 -21.83 33.68 -3.10
N ASP A 15 -20.59 34.13 -3.31
CA ASP A 15 -20.24 35.54 -3.09
C ASP A 15 -19.89 36.25 -4.41
N GLY A 16 -20.92 36.81 -5.04
CA GLY A 16 -20.78 37.66 -6.21
C GLY A 16 -20.05 38.97 -5.90
N LYS A 17 -18.76 39.06 -6.25
CA LYS A 17 -18.04 40.31 -6.51
C LYS A 17 -17.01 40.16 -7.64
N ASN A 18 -17.41 40.71 -8.78
CA ASN A 18 -16.70 41.25 -9.96
C ASN A 18 -15.29 40.75 -10.32
N GLU A 19 -15.25 40.21 -11.54
CA GLU A 19 -14.13 40.04 -12.45
C GLU A 19 -13.41 41.37 -12.77
N GLU A 20 -12.09 41.36 -12.72
CA GLU A 20 -11.25 42.25 -13.53
C GLU A 20 -10.25 41.40 -14.32
N ASN A 21 -10.48 41.33 -15.63
CA ASN A 21 -9.54 41.14 -16.73
C ASN A 21 -8.28 40.29 -16.46
N ASN A 22 -8.42 38.97 -16.57
CA ASN A 22 -7.40 38.16 -17.22
C ASN A 22 -8.01 37.62 -18.50
N GLU A 23 -7.47 38.01 -19.66
CA GLU A 23 -7.70 37.30 -20.91
C GLU A 23 -7.25 35.85 -20.68
N THR A 24 -8.22 34.99 -20.38
CA THR A 24 -8.02 33.55 -20.31
C THR A 24 -7.64 33.10 -21.72
N LEU A 25 -6.35 32.77 -21.89
CA LEU A 25 -5.92 31.89 -22.96
C LEU A 25 -6.93 30.73 -23.04
N PRO A 26 -7.38 30.34 -24.25
CA PRO A 26 -8.27 29.20 -24.38
C PRO A 26 -7.65 28.02 -23.63
N PRO A 27 -8.44 27.22 -22.87
CA PRO A 27 -7.90 26.05 -22.19
C PRO A 27 -7.13 25.24 -23.22
N GLU A 28 -5.85 24.99 -22.96
CA GLU A 28 -5.04 24.11 -23.80
C GLU A 28 -5.83 22.81 -23.97
N ILE A 29 -6.15 22.47 -25.21
CA ILE A 29 -6.72 21.15 -25.51
C ILE A 29 -5.69 20.16 -24.97
N PRO A 30 -6.04 19.28 -24.01
CA PRO A 30 -5.07 18.35 -23.44
C PRO A 30 -4.39 17.59 -24.58
N ASN A 31 -3.06 17.50 -24.54
CA ASN A 31 -2.33 16.67 -25.50
C ASN A 31 -2.96 15.26 -25.47
N PRO A 32 -3.22 14.65 -26.63
CA PRO A 32 -3.87 13.36 -26.69
C PRO A 32 -3.04 12.30 -25.96
N ILE A 33 -3.66 11.63 -24.99
CA ILE A 33 -3.00 10.62 -24.16
C ILE A 33 -3.14 9.25 -24.82
N ALA A 34 -2.07 8.46 -24.83
CA ALA A 34 -2.13 7.06 -25.25
C ALA A 34 -2.98 6.25 -24.27
N VAL A 35 -3.84 5.36 -24.75
CA VAL A 35 -4.74 4.57 -23.90
C VAL A 35 -4.70 3.09 -24.23
N GLN A 36 -4.83 2.24 -23.20
CA GLN A 36 -5.21 0.85 -23.38
C GLN A 36 -6.73 0.79 -23.61
N PHE A 37 -7.14 0.10 -24.67
CA PHE A 37 -8.55 0.05 -25.07
C PHE A 37 -9.08 -1.38 -25.18
N ARG A 38 -10.41 -1.46 -25.17
CA ARG A 38 -11.22 -2.54 -25.74
C ARG A 38 -12.12 -1.93 -26.82
N ALA A 39 -12.28 -2.62 -27.93
CA ALA A 39 -13.20 -2.24 -28.98
C ALA A 39 -14.11 -3.41 -29.35
N SER A 40 -15.32 -3.13 -29.81
CA SER A 40 -16.16 -4.14 -30.42
C SER A 40 -17.05 -3.55 -31.51
N LEU A 41 -17.19 -4.31 -32.59
CA LEU A 41 -18.28 -4.17 -33.54
C LEU A 41 -19.23 -5.34 -33.28
N ARG A 42 -20.47 -5.00 -32.89
CA ARG A 42 -21.43 -5.98 -32.36
C ARG A 42 -21.63 -7.15 -33.33
N ASN A 43 -21.52 -8.37 -32.81
CA ASN A 43 -21.64 -9.64 -33.54
C ASN A 43 -20.60 -9.88 -34.65
N GLU A 44 -19.61 -9.01 -34.80
CA GLU A 44 -18.58 -9.15 -35.83
C GLU A 44 -17.23 -9.47 -35.21
N TRP A 45 -16.64 -8.52 -34.48
CA TRP A 45 -15.30 -8.67 -33.94
C TRP A 45 -15.12 -7.91 -32.63
N VAL A 46 -14.11 -8.33 -31.86
CA VAL A 46 -13.63 -7.63 -30.66
C VAL A 46 -12.14 -7.32 -30.81
N GLY A 47 -11.73 -6.17 -30.29
CA GLY A 47 -10.37 -5.66 -30.33
C GLY A 47 -9.86 -5.35 -28.93
N LYS A 48 -8.55 -5.56 -28.72
CA LYS A 48 -7.83 -5.03 -27.57
C LYS A 48 -6.44 -4.59 -27.99
N GLY A 49 -5.92 -3.55 -27.34
CA GLY A 49 -4.56 -3.08 -27.56
C GLY A 49 -4.30 -1.76 -26.87
N THR A 50 -3.31 -1.03 -27.36
CA THR A 50 -3.14 0.39 -27.11
C THR A 50 -3.48 1.20 -28.37
N ILE A 51 -3.94 2.43 -28.20
CA ILE A 51 -4.13 3.43 -29.24
C ILE A 51 -3.55 4.76 -28.78
N SER A 52 -3.09 5.56 -29.74
CA SER A 52 -2.66 6.94 -29.54
C SER A 52 -3.11 7.78 -30.73
N HIS A 53 -3.11 9.10 -30.56
CA HIS A 53 -3.34 10.01 -31.67
C HIS A 53 -2.22 9.88 -32.71
N ASN A 54 -2.61 9.90 -33.98
CA ASN A 54 -1.69 9.91 -35.10
C ASN A 54 -2.06 11.08 -36.02
N PRO A 55 -1.30 12.19 -35.98
CA PRO A 55 -1.59 13.39 -36.78
C PRO A 55 -1.69 13.14 -38.29
N LYS A 56 -1.13 12.03 -38.79
CA LYS A 56 -1.23 11.65 -40.20
C LYS A 56 -2.63 11.19 -40.60
N LEU A 57 -3.51 10.92 -39.65
CA LEU A 57 -4.90 10.51 -39.90
C LEU A 57 -5.89 11.68 -39.84
N ASP A 58 -5.50 12.84 -39.32
CA ASP A 58 -6.40 13.99 -39.08
C ASP A 58 -7.06 14.50 -40.37
N ASP A 59 -6.35 14.43 -41.49
CA ASP A 59 -6.84 14.83 -42.81
C ASP A 59 -7.33 13.64 -43.67
N THR A 60 -7.59 12.49 -43.05
CA THR A 60 -8.04 11.27 -43.73
C THR A 60 -9.49 10.93 -43.40
N GLU A 61 -10.07 10.00 -44.16
CA GLU A 61 -11.42 9.47 -43.90
C GLU A 61 -11.45 8.39 -42.80
N PHE A 62 -10.30 8.08 -42.17
CA PHE A 62 -10.19 6.98 -41.21
C PHE A 62 -10.20 7.47 -39.76
N ASP A 63 -11.20 7.04 -39.00
CA ASP A 63 -11.28 7.32 -37.56
C ASP A 63 -10.32 6.47 -36.72
N LEU A 64 -10.04 5.23 -37.16
CA LEU A 64 -9.28 4.25 -36.38
C LEU A 64 -8.51 3.30 -37.29
N VAL A 65 -7.21 3.15 -37.03
CA VAL A 65 -6.35 2.15 -37.67
C VAL A 65 -5.85 1.17 -36.62
N ILE A 66 -6.19 -0.11 -36.77
CA ILE A 66 -5.78 -1.17 -35.84
C ILE A 66 -5.09 -2.32 -36.58
N PRO A 67 -3.98 -2.86 -36.05
CA PRO A 67 -3.36 -4.04 -36.64
C PRO A 67 -4.21 -5.29 -36.39
N LEU A 68 -4.14 -6.27 -37.30
CA LEU A 68 -4.83 -7.56 -37.16
C LEU A 68 -4.50 -8.32 -35.86
N SER A 69 -3.37 -8.00 -35.22
CA SER A 69 -3.00 -8.55 -33.92
C SER A 69 -3.89 -8.06 -32.78
N SER A 70 -4.46 -6.86 -32.88
CA SER A 70 -5.37 -6.28 -31.89
C SER A 70 -6.76 -6.93 -31.93
N LEU A 71 -7.18 -7.42 -33.09
CA LEU A 71 -8.44 -8.14 -33.28
C LEU A 71 -8.35 -9.57 -32.75
N LYS A 72 -9.35 -9.99 -31.95
CA LYS A 72 -9.43 -11.32 -31.31
C LYS A 72 -10.69 -12.06 -31.78
N GLY A 73 -10.57 -13.37 -31.99
CA GLY A 73 -11.68 -14.22 -32.46
C GLY A 73 -11.97 -14.03 -33.96
N ASN A 74 -13.21 -13.68 -34.30
CA ASN A 74 -13.73 -13.49 -35.66
C ASN A 74 -13.08 -12.28 -36.35
N LYS A 75 -11.83 -12.43 -36.81
CA LYS A 75 -11.10 -11.33 -37.45
C LYS A 75 -11.74 -10.98 -38.80
N PRO A 76 -12.11 -9.72 -39.06
CA PRO A 76 -12.51 -9.29 -40.39
C PRO A 76 -11.37 -9.46 -41.40
N SER A 77 -11.71 -9.49 -42.69
CA SER A 77 -10.72 -9.44 -43.75
C SER A 77 -9.91 -8.14 -43.69
N LEU A 78 -8.63 -8.20 -44.06
CA LEU A 78 -7.81 -7.00 -44.14
C LEU A 78 -8.41 -6.01 -45.16
N GLY A 79 -8.55 -4.74 -44.77
CA GLY A 79 -9.16 -3.71 -45.59
C GLY A 79 -9.84 -2.63 -44.75
N ASN A 80 -10.60 -1.77 -45.43
CA ASN A 80 -11.35 -0.68 -44.81
C ASN A 80 -12.74 -1.19 -44.44
N HIS A 81 -13.22 -0.80 -43.25
CA HIS A 81 -14.51 -1.21 -42.72
C HIS A 81 -15.21 0.02 -42.13
N GLU A 82 -16.53 0.09 -42.30
CA GLU A 82 -17.36 1.13 -41.71
C GLU A 82 -18.34 0.49 -40.73
N GLY A 83 -18.51 1.07 -39.55
CA GLY A 83 -19.42 0.54 -38.54
C GLY A 83 -19.40 1.34 -37.25
N LYS A 84 -20.44 1.16 -36.43
CA LYS A 84 -20.51 1.76 -35.10
C LYS A 84 -19.70 0.91 -34.11
N ILE A 85 -18.49 1.36 -33.83
CA ILE A 85 -17.58 0.70 -32.89
C ILE A 85 -17.86 1.23 -31.48
N VAL A 86 -18.00 0.32 -30.51
CA VAL A 86 -17.99 0.66 -29.09
C VAL A 86 -16.55 0.56 -28.60
N ILE A 87 -16.02 1.66 -28.05
CA ILE A 87 -14.69 1.72 -27.45
C ILE A 87 -14.83 1.92 -25.94
N GLY A 88 -14.13 1.10 -25.18
CA GLY A 88 -13.92 1.28 -23.74
C GLY A 88 -12.46 1.55 -23.45
N VAL A 89 -12.18 2.58 -22.65
CA VAL A 89 -10.85 2.85 -22.10
C VAL A 89 -10.65 1.96 -20.87
N VAL A 90 -9.50 1.27 -20.82
CA VAL A 90 -9.12 0.42 -19.69
C VAL A 90 -8.15 1.16 -18.78
N PHE A 91 -7.11 1.77 -19.35
CA PHE A 91 -6.14 2.61 -18.66
C PHE A 91 -5.65 3.70 -19.58
N GLU A 92 -5.40 4.88 -19.03
CA GLU A 92 -4.62 5.92 -19.69
C GLU A 92 -3.13 5.69 -19.44
N ALA A 93 -2.28 6.18 -20.34
CA ALA A 93 -0.84 6.15 -20.16
C ALA A 93 -0.45 7.12 -19.04
N GLU A 94 0.32 6.63 -18.09
CA GLU A 94 0.69 7.39 -16.89
C GLU A 94 2.06 6.93 -16.34
N GLU A 95 2.67 7.80 -15.55
CA GLU A 95 3.90 7.52 -14.82
C GLU A 95 3.59 6.85 -13.48
N ARG A 96 3.68 5.53 -13.42
CA ARG A 96 3.42 4.79 -12.18
C ARG A 96 4.71 4.55 -11.41
N ARG A 97 4.58 4.41 -10.10
CA ARG A 97 5.63 3.83 -9.23
C ARG A 97 5.34 2.37 -8.96
N ALA A 98 6.29 1.50 -9.30
CA ALA A 98 6.18 0.07 -9.08
C ALA A 98 7.27 -0.44 -8.14
N LYS A 99 6.88 -1.42 -7.32
CA LYS A 99 7.83 -2.20 -6.52
C LYS A 99 8.33 -3.37 -7.37
N PRO A 100 9.64 -3.57 -7.49
CA PRO A 100 10.23 -4.57 -8.38
C PRO A 100 9.99 -6.02 -7.91
N GLY A 101 9.64 -6.22 -6.64
CA GLY A 101 9.66 -7.54 -6.01
C GLY A 101 11.08 -8.09 -5.85
N TRP A 102 11.18 -9.36 -5.43
CA TRP A 102 12.47 -10.02 -5.16
C TRP A 102 13.16 -10.53 -6.43
N MET A 103 12.42 -10.68 -7.54
CA MET A 103 12.89 -11.31 -8.78
C MET A 103 14.03 -10.55 -9.47
N ILE A 104 14.15 -9.23 -9.28
CA ILE A 104 15.27 -8.48 -9.84
C ILE A 104 16.55 -8.71 -9.03
N TRP A 105 16.44 -8.74 -7.69
CA TRP A 105 17.61 -8.74 -6.80
C TRP A 105 18.34 -10.08 -6.77
N GLN A 106 17.67 -11.19 -7.07
CA GLN A 106 18.33 -12.50 -7.19
C GLN A 106 19.40 -12.58 -8.29
N TRP A 107 19.41 -11.63 -9.24
CA TRP A 107 20.37 -11.60 -10.36
C TRP A 107 21.62 -10.77 -10.10
N PHE A 108 21.73 -10.15 -8.92
CA PHE A 108 22.87 -9.33 -8.53
C PHE A 108 23.48 -9.86 -7.25
N ASP A 109 24.77 -9.65 -7.09
CA ASP A 109 25.46 -9.94 -5.83
C ASP A 109 25.11 -8.85 -4.79
N PHE A 110 25.06 -9.24 -3.52
CA PHE A 110 24.69 -8.34 -2.43
C PHE A 110 25.62 -7.12 -2.34
N GLU A 111 26.92 -7.33 -2.60
CA GLU A 111 27.95 -6.29 -2.62
C GLU A 111 27.70 -5.26 -3.73
N THR A 112 27.18 -5.68 -4.88
CA THR A 112 26.81 -4.75 -5.96
C THR A 112 25.70 -3.81 -5.51
N LEU A 113 24.72 -4.32 -4.76
CA LEU A 113 23.63 -3.52 -4.22
C LEU A 113 24.12 -2.58 -3.10
N GLU A 114 25.07 -3.00 -2.27
CA GLU A 114 25.70 -2.16 -1.25
C GLU A 114 26.52 -1.01 -1.87
N GLN A 115 27.31 -1.28 -2.93
CA GLN A 115 28.10 -0.25 -3.62
C GLN A 115 27.23 0.86 -4.21
N ASP A 116 26.00 0.54 -4.62
CA ASP A 116 24.99 1.50 -5.08
C ASP A 116 24.16 2.14 -3.94
N GLY A 117 24.50 1.82 -2.68
CA GLY A 117 23.85 2.32 -1.46
C GLY A 117 22.41 1.81 -1.27
N ILE A 118 21.98 0.79 -2.01
CA ILE A 118 20.63 0.19 -1.88
C ILE A 118 20.49 -0.43 -0.49
N ILE A 119 21.47 -1.22 -0.08
CA ILE A 119 21.47 -1.89 1.22
C ILE A 119 21.66 -0.90 2.37
N THR A 120 22.53 0.11 2.23
CA THR A 120 22.66 1.20 3.22
C THR A 120 21.34 1.92 3.45
N ARG A 121 20.61 2.28 2.38
CA ARG A 121 19.27 2.90 2.50
C ARG A 121 18.23 1.94 3.08
N LEU A 122 18.35 0.64 2.80
CA LEU A 122 17.50 -0.37 3.42
C LEU A 122 17.70 -0.40 4.95
N HIS A 123 18.95 -0.36 5.43
CA HIS A 123 19.25 -0.22 6.86
C HIS A 123 18.55 0.99 7.48
N GLU A 124 18.68 2.18 6.88
CA GLU A 124 18.04 3.40 7.36
C GLU A 124 16.52 3.27 7.44
N LYS A 125 15.88 2.72 6.40
CA LYS A 125 14.43 2.48 6.37
C LYS A 125 14.00 1.49 7.45
N CYS A 126 14.74 0.40 7.64
CA CYS A 126 14.48 -0.58 8.69
C CYS A 126 14.64 0.03 10.09
N GLN A 127 15.69 0.82 10.33
CA GLN A 127 15.93 1.51 11.59
C GLN A 127 14.82 2.49 11.91
N ASN A 128 14.43 3.33 10.95
CA ASN A 128 13.35 4.31 11.12
C ASN A 128 12.03 3.63 11.46
N LEU A 129 11.67 2.55 10.76
CA LEU A 129 10.45 1.80 11.03
C LEU A 129 10.50 1.13 12.42
N ALA A 130 11.61 0.48 12.78
CA ALA A 130 11.77 -0.18 14.07
C ALA A 130 11.78 0.80 15.25
N ALA A 131 12.36 2.00 15.09
CA ALA A 131 12.38 3.04 16.11
C ALA A 131 10.97 3.61 16.40
N ALA A 132 10.06 3.58 15.42
CA ALA A 132 8.70 4.04 15.60
C ALA A 132 7.80 3.05 16.39
N PHE A 133 8.20 1.79 16.57
CA PHE A 133 7.32 0.73 17.10
C PHE A 133 6.85 0.93 18.54
N ASP A 134 7.50 1.81 19.30
CA ASP A 134 7.10 2.15 20.67
C ASP A 134 6.21 3.42 20.73
N SER A 135 5.73 3.91 19.59
CA SER A 135 4.88 5.10 19.50
C SER A 135 3.94 5.00 18.29
N ILE A 136 2.65 4.85 18.56
CA ILE A 136 1.65 4.85 17.49
C ILE A 136 1.59 6.20 16.76
N GLN A 137 1.97 7.29 17.43
CA GLN A 137 2.14 8.61 16.84
C GLN A 137 3.30 8.63 15.84
N ASN A 138 4.42 8.01 16.16
CA ASN A 138 5.56 7.92 15.25
C ASN A 138 5.25 6.99 14.07
N LEU A 139 4.58 5.87 14.33
CA LEU A 139 4.11 4.97 13.27
C LEU A 139 3.12 5.68 12.34
N ALA A 140 2.19 6.43 12.92
CA ALA A 140 1.28 7.29 12.20
C ALA A 140 2.02 8.30 11.32
N GLU A 141 3.07 8.95 11.83
CA GLU A 141 3.85 9.89 11.02
C GLU A 141 4.64 9.19 9.92
N ILE A 142 5.26 8.03 10.19
CA ILE A 142 5.90 7.23 9.14
C ILE A 142 4.88 6.83 8.06
N MET A 143 3.68 6.43 8.43
CA MET A 143 2.61 6.12 7.48
C MET A 143 2.15 7.35 6.70
N ARG A 144 2.05 8.51 7.36
CA ARG A 144 1.77 9.79 6.68
C ARG A 144 2.88 10.17 5.71
N VAL A 145 4.14 9.93 6.05
CA VAL A 145 5.28 10.20 5.15
C VAL A 145 5.26 9.24 3.98
N GLU A 146 5.11 7.92 4.19
CA GLU A 146 5.00 6.94 3.09
C GLU A 146 3.80 7.26 2.19
N LEU A 147 2.68 7.70 2.77
CA LEU A 147 1.51 8.12 2.03
C LEU A 147 1.76 9.44 1.30
N ARG A 148 2.37 10.45 1.92
CA ARG A 148 2.71 11.71 1.23
C ARG A 148 3.70 11.46 0.12
N GLU A 149 4.68 10.58 0.30
CA GLU A 149 5.56 10.14 -0.78
C GLU A 149 4.75 9.47 -1.89
N ALA A 150 3.79 8.60 -1.55
CA ALA A 150 2.89 8.01 -2.54
C ALA A 150 1.96 9.05 -3.21
N GLU A 151 1.37 9.98 -2.46
CA GLU A 151 0.46 11.05 -2.92
C GLU A 151 1.21 12.07 -3.79
N LEU A 152 2.42 12.49 -3.40
CA LEU A 152 3.32 13.33 -4.21
C LEU A 152 3.80 12.60 -5.47
N GLU A 153 3.90 11.27 -5.42
CA GLU A 153 4.14 10.42 -6.58
C GLU A 153 2.87 10.18 -7.44
N LEU A 154 1.67 10.51 -6.94
CA LEU A 154 0.35 10.21 -7.53
C LEU A 154 -0.49 11.47 -7.78
N ALA A 155 0.08 12.68 -7.66
CA ALA A 155 -0.67 13.95 -7.61
C ALA A 155 -1.46 14.32 -8.88
N ASP A 156 -1.55 13.43 -9.88
CA ASP A 156 -2.34 13.58 -11.11
C ASP A 156 -3.40 12.46 -11.31
N LEU A 157 -3.88 11.80 -10.25
CA LEU A 157 -4.77 10.62 -10.40
C LEU A 157 -6.03 10.72 -9.53
N GLU A 158 -7.10 11.26 -10.11
CA GLU A 158 -8.48 10.85 -9.77
C GLU A 158 -8.70 9.46 -10.40
N ASP A 159 -9.28 8.53 -9.64
CA ASP A 159 -9.63 7.15 -10.02
C ASP A 159 -8.54 6.05 -9.97
N ASN A 160 -8.39 5.43 -8.79
CA ASN A 160 -8.06 4.00 -8.71
C ASN A 160 -8.82 3.30 -7.56
N PRO A 161 -9.96 2.64 -7.84
CA PRO A 161 -10.79 2.01 -6.82
C PRO A 161 -10.37 0.55 -6.61
N ASP A 162 -9.36 0.31 -5.79
CA ASP A 162 -9.04 -1.03 -5.28
C ASP A 162 -9.46 -1.15 -3.81
N ALA A 163 -10.37 -2.09 -3.50
CA ALA A 163 -11.10 -2.13 -2.23
C ALA A 163 -10.20 -2.41 -1.00
N GLU A 164 -9.07 -3.12 -1.14
CA GLU A 164 -8.10 -3.28 -0.03
C GLU A 164 -7.25 -2.02 0.20
N ALA A 165 -6.94 -1.28 -0.87
CA ALA A 165 -6.32 0.03 -0.75
C ALA A 165 -7.26 1.01 -0.04
N GLU A 166 -8.56 0.93 -0.32
CA GLU A 166 -9.61 1.75 0.32
C GLU A 166 -9.66 1.55 1.85
N TYR A 167 -9.63 0.31 2.36
CA TYR A 167 -9.62 0.06 3.82
C TYR A 167 -8.32 0.49 4.51
N ALA A 168 -7.18 0.28 3.87
CA ALA A 168 -5.89 0.78 4.36
C ALA A 168 -5.88 2.32 4.35
N ASN A 169 -6.49 2.94 3.33
CA ASN A 169 -6.65 4.38 3.21
C ASN A 169 -7.55 4.96 4.30
N ILE A 170 -8.66 4.29 4.69
CA ILE A 170 -9.54 4.78 5.78
C ILE A 170 -8.77 4.93 7.09
N ALA A 171 -8.07 3.89 7.54
CA ALA A 171 -7.34 3.96 8.81
C ALA A 171 -6.22 5.01 8.78
N VAL A 172 -5.52 5.11 7.65
CA VAL A 172 -4.47 6.12 7.45
C VAL A 172 -5.06 7.55 7.40
N ASN A 173 -6.22 7.74 6.76
CA ASN A 173 -6.91 9.03 6.71
C ASN A 173 -7.44 9.45 8.07
N VAL A 174 -7.98 8.51 8.86
CA VAL A 174 -8.35 8.73 10.26
C VAL A 174 -7.13 9.14 11.07
N ILE A 175 -6.00 8.45 10.92
CA ILE A 175 -4.74 8.81 11.56
C ILE A 175 -4.26 10.20 11.13
N LYS A 176 -4.39 10.58 9.85
CA LYS A 176 -4.05 11.91 9.31
C LYS A 176 -4.92 13.01 9.93
N ALA A 177 -6.22 12.74 10.12
CA ALA A 177 -7.17 13.66 10.72
C ALA A 177 -7.07 13.77 12.25
N ASP A 178 -6.66 12.69 12.94
CA ASP A 178 -6.60 12.61 14.40
C ASP A 178 -5.38 13.34 15.00
N ARG A 179 -5.37 14.68 14.90
CA ARG A 179 -4.29 15.53 15.41
C ARG A 179 -4.13 15.49 16.94
N ASN A 180 -5.20 15.13 17.65
CA ASN A 180 -5.24 15.07 19.12
C ASN A 180 -4.92 13.67 19.67
N GLY A 181 -4.79 12.68 18.80
CA GLY A 181 -4.48 11.29 19.16
C GLY A 181 -5.63 10.48 19.75
N LEU A 182 -6.87 10.95 19.61
CA LEU A 182 -8.08 10.39 20.25
C LEU A 182 -8.38 8.94 19.87
N LEU A 183 -8.09 8.55 18.63
CA LEU A 183 -8.37 7.23 18.08
C LEU A 183 -7.11 6.42 17.81
N LEU A 184 -5.91 6.94 18.06
CA LEU A 184 -4.68 6.22 17.76
C LEU A 184 -4.64 4.84 18.43
N LEU A 185 -5.16 4.71 19.65
CA LEU A 185 -5.26 3.43 20.35
C LEU A 185 -6.55 2.65 20.11
N HIS A 186 -7.45 3.18 19.29
CA HIS A 186 -8.70 2.51 19.01
C HIS A 186 -8.40 1.10 18.44
N PRO A 187 -9.02 0.01 18.93
CA PRO A 187 -8.67 -1.35 18.52
C PRO A 187 -8.66 -1.60 17.00
N TYR A 188 -9.57 -0.94 16.26
CA TYR A 188 -9.55 -0.97 14.80
C TYR A 188 -8.30 -0.30 14.21
N ILE A 189 -7.95 0.88 14.71
CA ILE A 189 -6.78 1.65 14.22
C ILE A 189 -5.49 0.90 14.55
N VAL A 190 -5.33 0.40 15.78
CA VAL A 190 -4.15 -0.40 16.17
C VAL A 190 -4.00 -1.64 15.28
N LYS A 191 -5.10 -2.38 15.02
CA LYS A 191 -5.06 -3.53 14.11
C LYS A 191 -4.63 -3.13 12.71
N LYS A 192 -5.22 -2.07 12.14
CA LYS A 192 -4.88 -1.57 10.80
C LYS A 192 -3.45 -1.04 10.70
N VAL A 193 -2.95 -0.38 11.74
CA VAL A 193 -1.55 0.03 11.84
C VAL A 193 -0.62 -1.19 11.83
N LYS A 194 -0.93 -2.25 12.59
CA LYS A 194 -0.13 -3.49 12.58
C LYS A 194 -0.13 -4.17 11.20
N GLU A 195 -1.28 -4.31 10.56
CA GLU A 195 -1.42 -4.85 9.20
C GLU A 195 -0.60 -4.02 8.19
N ARG A 196 -0.65 -2.68 8.28
CA ARG A 196 0.13 -1.82 7.39
C ARG A 196 1.63 -1.92 7.66
N CYS A 197 2.06 -1.96 8.93
CA CYS A 197 3.47 -2.18 9.29
C CYS A 197 3.98 -3.51 8.73
N GLN A 198 3.19 -4.58 8.84
CA GLN A 198 3.51 -5.87 8.23
C GLN A 198 3.74 -5.72 6.73
N GLN A 199 2.87 -5.02 6.02
CA GLN A 199 3.04 -4.82 4.58
C GLN A 199 4.28 -4.00 4.25
N MET A 200 4.62 -2.98 5.06
CA MET A 200 5.86 -2.22 4.90
C MET A 200 7.09 -3.13 5.04
N TRP A 201 7.14 -3.98 6.07
CA TRP A 201 8.22 -4.96 6.23
C TRP A 201 8.30 -5.97 5.08
N LYS A 202 7.16 -6.53 4.65
CA LYS A 202 7.10 -7.40 3.47
C LYS A 202 7.64 -6.69 2.21
N ASN A 203 7.36 -5.40 2.05
CA ASN A 203 7.87 -4.62 0.93
C ASN A 203 9.38 -4.38 1.04
N LEU A 204 9.90 -4.07 2.23
CA LEU A 204 11.35 -3.94 2.45
C LEU A 204 12.08 -5.26 2.15
N ALA A 205 11.53 -6.38 2.63
CA ALA A 205 12.07 -7.72 2.39
C ALA A 205 12.04 -8.14 0.91
N LYS A 206 10.95 -7.81 0.19
CA LYS A 206 10.82 -8.17 -1.24
C LYS A 206 11.63 -7.24 -2.15
N ALA A 207 11.60 -5.95 -1.91
CA ALA A 207 12.06 -4.94 -2.87
C ALA A 207 13.30 -4.16 -2.42
N ALA A 208 13.90 -4.48 -1.28
CA ALA A 208 14.99 -3.72 -0.66
C ALA A 208 14.66 -2.22 -0.47
N GLY A 209 13.37 -1.88 -0.37
CA GLY A 209 12.89 -0.50 -0.26
C GLY A 209 13.09 0.34 -1.53
N VAL A 210 13.38 -0.26 -2.68
CA VAL A 210 13.54 0.43 -3.97
C VAL A 210 12.23 0.49 -4.72
N ARG A 211 11.98 1.62 -5.40
CA ARG A 211 10.88 1.80 -6.35
C ARG A 211 11.43 2.10 -7.74
N PHE A 212 10.75 1.61 -8.76
CA PHE A 212 11.01 1.91 -10.16
C PHE A 212 9.83 2.68 -10.75
N TYR A 213 10.06 3.40 -11.84
CA TYR A 213 8.95 3.87 -12.66
C TYR A 213 8.37 2.71 -13.44
N SER A 214 7.10 2.80 -13.83
CA SER A 214 6.40 1.84 -14.66
C SER A 214 5.53 2.58 -15.66
N VAL A 215 5.75 2.36 -16.95
CA VAL A 215 5.11 3.11 -18.05
C VAL A 215 4.62 2.17 -19.15
N MET A 216 3.61 2.61 -19.90
CA MET A 216 2.93 1.79 -20.92
C MET A 216 3.79 1.63 -22.17
N CYS A 217 3.87 0.41 -22.71
CA CYS A 217 4.62 0.13 -23.93
C CYS A 217 3.85 0.56 -25.19
N MET A 218 4.49 1.36 -26.04
CA MET A 218 3.97 1.77 -27.34
C MET A 218 4.91 1.34 -28.48
N PRO A 219 4.38 0.93 -29.64
CA PRO A 219 5.20 0.59 -30.78
C PRO A 219 5.61 1.86 -31.55
N ASP A 220 6.90 2.03 -31.83
CA ASP A 220 7.37 3.10 -32.71
C ASP A 220 8.45 2.60 -33.68
N GLN A 221 8.09 2.58 -34.97
CA GLN A 221 8.97 2.13 -36.05
C GLN A 221 10.10 3.11 -36.35
N TYR A 222 10.03 4.35 -35.86
CA TYR A 222 11.15 5.29 -35.97
C TYR A 222 12.48 4.67 -35.48
N PHE A 223 12.39 3.84 -34.43
CA PHE A 223 13.54 3.19 -33.81
C PHE A 223 14.12 2.01 -34.60
N GLU A 224 13.49 1.58 -35.71
CA GLU A 224 14.05 0.52 -36.58
C GLU A 224 15.44 0.89 -37.13
N ARG A 225 15.76 2.18 -37.19
CA ARG A 225 17.08 2.69 -37.57
C ARG A 225 18.22 2.26 -36.64
N TYR A 226 17.91 1.87 -35.40
CA TYR A 226 18.89 1.42 -34.41
C TYR A 226 19.02 -0.11 -34.34
N GLN A 227 18.28 -0.86 -35.17
CA GLN A 227 18.32 -2.32 -35.17
C GLN A 227 18.67 -2.91 -36.55
N ILE A 228 19.39 -4.03 -36.55
CA ILE A 228 19.80 -4.75 -37.76
C ILE A 228 19.45 -6.22 -37.55
N LYS A 229 18.78 -6.84 -38.53
CA LYS A 229 18.54 -8.29 -38.54
C LYS A 229 19.81 -9.01 -38.99
N MET A 230 20.31 -9.89 -38.15
CA MET A 230 21.52 -10.68 -38.38
C MET A 230 21.19 -11.93 -39.24
N PRO A 231 22.20 -12.56 -39.87
CA PRO A 231 21.98 -13.75 -40.72
C PRO A 231 21.38 -14.96 -40.00
N ASP A 232 21.56 -15.05 -38.68
CA ASP A 232 20.96 -16.07 -37.81
C ASP A 232 19.53 -15.72 -37.35
N GLU A 233 18.92 -14.74 -38.01
CA GLU A 233 17.59 -14.17 -37.73
C GLU A 233 17.46 -13.45 -36.39
N THR A 234 18.55 -13.29 -35.62
CA THR A 234 18.55 -12.50 -34.38
C THR A 234 18.61 -11.01 -34.68
N TRP A 235 18.13 -10.19 -33.73
CA TRP A 235 18.23 -8.74 -33.84
C TRP A 235 19.46 -8.23 -33.08
N LYS A 236 20.24 -7.36 -33.73
CA LYS A 236 21.32 -6.61 -33.11
C LYS A 236 20.94 -5.14 -33.04
N TYR A 237 21.13 -4.53 -31.87
CA TYR A 237 20.79 -3.13 -31.62
C TYR A 237 22.06 -2.30 -31.41
N SER A 238 22.08 -1.07 -31.91
CA SER A 238 23.24 -0.18 -31.83
C SER A 238 22.82 1.30 -31.71
N PRO A 239 22.44 1.78 -30.52
CA PRO A 239 22.19 1.05 -29.27
C PRO A 239 20.73 0.55 -29.17
N LYS A 240 20.37 -0.11 -28.06
CA LYS A 240 18.95 -0.29 -27.69
C LYS A 240 18.39 1.07 -27.28
N THR A 241 17.32 1.50 -27.94
CA THR A 241 16.81 2.88 -27.83
C THR A 241 15.30 2.89 -27.71
N PHE A 242 14.78 3.81 -26.91
CA PHE A 242 13.36 4.08 -26.74
C PHE A 242 13.10 5.58 -26.62
N CYS A 243 11.83 5.98 -26.71
CA CYS A 243 11.35 7.31 -26.36
C CYS A 243 10.43 7.28 -25.15
N SER A 244 10.68 8.18 -24.20
CA SER A 244 9.75 8.51 -23.13
C SER A 244 9.95 9.95 -22.69
N LYS A 245 8.92 10.79 -22.87
CA LYS A 245 8.94 12.21 -22.48
C LYS A 245 9.10 12.39 -20.97
N SER A 246 8.50 11.48 -20.21
CA SER A 246 8.50 11.40 -18.74
C SER A 246 9.89 11.40 -18.11
N PHE A 247 10.91 10.98 -18.86
CA PHE A 247 12.26 10.82 -18.33
C PHE A 247 13.27 11.64 -19.12
N LEU A 248 14.38 12.00 -18.47
CA LEU A 248 15.45 12.78 -19.11
C LEU A 248 15.99 12.08 -20.36
N GLY A 249 15.97 12.80 -21.49
CA GLY A 249 16.53 12.35 -22.75
C GLY A 249 18.06 12.26 -22.70
N ASN A 250 18.63 11.53 -23.65
CA ASN A 250 20.07 11.27 -23.79
C ASN A 250 20.70 10.62 -22.55
N ARG A 251 19.91 9.83 -21.82
CA ARG A 251 20.38 9.05 -20.68
C ARG A 251 20.12 7.57 -20.90
N LYS A 252 20.91 6.76 -20.19
CA LYS A 252 20.77 5.31 -20.15
C LYS A 252 19.90 4.92 -18.96
N TYR A 253 19.03 3.95 -19.16
CA TYR A 253 18.07 3.44 -18.19
C TYR A 253 18.24 1.94 -18.03
N ILE A 254 18.10 1.46 -16.79
CA ILE A 254 17.87 0.04 -16.49
C ILE A 254 16.39 -0.20 -16.75
N VAL A 255 16.08 -1.17 -17.61
CA VAL A 255 14.72 -1.53 -18.04
C VAL A 255 14.50 -3.02 -17.82
N PHE A 256 13.37 -3.39 -17.20
CA PHE A 256 13.01 -4.77 -16.93
C PHE A 256 11.49 -4.91 -16.73
N CYS A 257 11.03 -6.14 -16.53
CA CYS A 257 9.62 -6.42 -16.32
C CYS A 257 9.38 -7.74 -15.56
N ASN A 258 8.29 -7.80 -14.80
CA ASN A 258 7.88 -8.99 -14.06
C ASN A 258 6.74 -9.76 -14.77
N PRO A 259 6.69 -11.09 -14.69
CA PRO A 259 7.69 -11.97 -14.09
C PRO A 259 8.96 -12.05 -14.95
N MET A 260 10.10 -12.26 -14.31
CA MET A 260 11.40 -12.38 -14.97
C MET A 260 11.77 -13.84 -15.21
N ARG A 261 12.16 -14.17 -16.44
CA ARG A 261 12.56 -15.53 -16.84
C ARG A 261 14.00 -15.81 -16.44
N HIS A 262 14.87 -14.83 -16.64
CA HIS A 262 16.30 -14.89 -16.39
C HIS A 262 16.90 -13.48 -16.34
N TRP A 263 18.20 -13.35 -16.06
CA TRP A 263 18.90 -12.07 -16.01
C TRP A 263 18.85 -11.26 -17.32
N GLY A 264 18.69 -11.91 -18.48
CA GLY A 264 18.49 -11.22 -19.78
C GLY A 264 17.21 -10.37 -19.92
N ASP A 265 16.28 -10.49 -18.97
CA ASP A 265 15.10 -9.64 -18.87
C ASP A 265 15.40 -8.30 -18.15
N ILE A 266 16.66 -8.07 -17.75
CA ILE A 266 17.17 -6.79 -17.27
C ILE A 266 18.12 -6.24 -18.33
N GLN A 267 17.84 -5.04 -18.83
CA GLN A 267 18.54 -4.48 -19.97
C GLN A 267 18.88 -3.01 -19.76
N LEU A 268 19.84 -2.52 -20.54
CA LEU A 268 20.23 -1.11 -20.57
C LEU A 268 19.82 -0.47 -21.89
N TRP A 269 18.89 0.48 -21.83
CA TRP A 269 18.37 1.17 -23.01
C TRP A 269 18.62 2.67 -22.92
N ASN A 270 18.78 3.32 -24.07
CA ASN A 270 18.94 4.77 -24.15
C ASN A 270 17.59 5.44 -24.40
N ASN A 271 17.24 6.44 -23.58
CA ASN A 271 16.10 7.29 -23.84
C ASN A 271 16.51 8.41 -24.80
N THR A 272 15.81 8.53 -25.91
CA THR A 272 15.93 9.64 -26.86
C THR A 272 14.55 10.24 -27.06
N HIS A 273 14.43 11.57 -27.01
CA HIS A 273 13.16 12.27 -27.28
C HIS A 273 12.95 12.44 -28.79
N GLU A 274 12.88 11.30 -29.47
CA GLU A 274 12.73 11.18 -30.92
C GLU A 274 11.54 10.26 -31.24
N GLY A 275 11.09 10.26 -32.49
CA GLY A 275 9.95 9.44 -32.92
C GLY A 275 8.59 10.08 -32.68
N MET A 276 7.54 9.27 -32.77
CA MET A 276 6.14 9.70 -32.70
C MET A 276 5.75 10.13 -31.29
N PHE A 277 6.28 9.44 -30.28
CA PHE A 277 5.89 9.59 -28.87
C PHE A 277 6.80 10.54 -28.08
N ARG A 278 7.48 11.47 -28.76
CA ARG A 278 8.46 12.38 -28.12
C ARG A 278 7.83 13.37 -27.15
N ASP A 279 6.54 13.64 -27.32
CA ASP A 279 5.77 14.61 -26.55
C ASP A 279 4.72 13.93 -25.66
N ASP A 280 4.64 12.59 -25.68
CA ASP A 280 3.63 11.80 -24.96
C ASP A 280 4.17 11.37 -23.58
N PRO A 281 3.55 11.79 -22.47
CA PRO A 281 3.93 11.33 -21.13
C PRO A 281 3.40 9.92 -20.85
N GLY A 282 3.96 9.24 -19.85
CA GLY A 282 3.46 7.96 -19.35
C GLY A 282 3.72 6.75 -20.27
N VAL A 283 4.42 6.94 -21.37
CA VAL A 283 4.74 5.89 -22.36
C VAL A 283 6.23 5.57 -22.42
N LEU A 284 6.53 4.33 -22.80
CA LEU A 284 7.82 3.92 -23.35
C LEU A 284 7.58 3.41 -24.77
N ALA A 285 8.07 4.14 -25.76
CA ALA A 285 7.94 3.81 -27.16
C ALA A 285 9.23 3.21 -27.72
N ALA A 286 9.15 2.02 -28.31
CA ALA A 286 10.28 1.32 -28.91
C ALA A 286 9.81 0.42 -30.07
N THR A 287 10.75 -0.19 -30.80
CA THR A 287 10.36 -1.19 -31.80
C THR A 287 9.71 -2.40 -31.14
N ARG A 288 8.78 -3.04 -31.85
CA ARG A 288 8.14 -4.28 -31.40
C ARG A 288 9.15 -5.37 -31.11
N GLU A 289 10.20 -5.47 -31.92
CA GLU A 289 11.25 -6.47 -31.80
C GLU A 289 12.06 -6.28 -30.50
N LEU A 290 12.36 -5.03 -30.14
CA LEU A 290 13.07 -4.73 -28.88
C LEU A 290 12.19 -5.03 -27.65
N LEU A 291 10.91 -4.67 -27.69
CA LEU A 291 9.94 -5.00 -26.62
C LEU A 291 9.79 -6.52 -26.44
N LEU A 292 9.79 -7.28 -27.54
CA LEU A 292 9.74 -8.74 -27.50
C LEU A 292 10.96 -9.39 -26.85
N GLU A 293 12.13 -8.73 -26.84
CA GLU A 293 13.29 -9.23 -26.08
C GLU A 293 13.02 -9.27 -24.57
N LEU A 294 12.23 -8.32 -24.05
CA LEU A 294 11.70 -8.34 -22.67
C LEU A 294 10.47 -9.26 -22.52
N GLY A 295 10.07 -9.96 -23.57
CA GLY A 295 8.84 -10.75 -23.58
C GLY A 295 7.58 -9.90 -23.49
N ARG A 296 7.63 -8.61 -23.85
CA ARG A 296 6.50 -7.69 -23.85
C ARG A 296 5.92 -7.47 -25.23
N ASP A 297 4.66 -7.07 -25.28
CA ASP A 297 4.02 -6.54 -26.48
C ASP A 297 3.41 -5.16 -26.21
N THR A 298 2.52 -4.70 -27.09
CA THR A 298 1.94 -3.35 -27.03
C THR A 298 0.42 -3.44 -26.91
N ASP A 299 -0.09 -4.42 -26.14
CA ASP A 299 -1.53 -4.58 -25.89
C ASP A 299 -2.02 -4.05 -24.52
N GLY A 300 -1.12 -3.31 -23.85
CA GLY A 300 -1.30 -2.66 -22.55
C GLY A 300 -0.23 -3.03 -21.53
N ASP A 301 0.85 -3.67 -21.97
CA ASP A 301 1.99 -4.03 -21.15
C ASP A 301 2.71 -2.79 -20.58
N PHE A 302 3.15 -2.90 -19.33
CA PHE A 302 4.00 -1.90 -18.67
C PHE A 302 5.40 -2.44 -18.46
N VAL A 303 6.39 -1.56 -18.54
CA VAL A 303 7.81 -1.84 -18.29
C VAL A 303 8.32 -0.99 -17.15
N GLN A 304 9.18 -1.57 -16.33
CA GLN A 304 9.78 -0.89 -15.19
C GLN A 304 11.14 -0.31 -15.55
N LEU A 305 11.42 0.91 -15.11
CA LEU A 305 12.69 1.58 -15.39
C LEU A 305 13.19 2.55 -14.32
N ILE A 306 14.50 2.74 -14.31
CA ILE A 306 15.19 3.78 -13.54
C ILE A 306 16.46 4.21 -14.27
N THR A 307 16.90 5.45 -14.07
CA THR A 307 18.13 5.96 -14.68
C THR A 307 19.33 5.12 -14.23
N ALA A 308 20.16 4.66 -15.17
CA ALA A 308 21.33 3.82 -14.87
C ALA A 308 22.36 4.54 -13.97
N SER A 309 22.43 5.88 -14.04
CA SER A 309 23.29 6.67 -13.14
C SER A 309 22.84 6.65 -11.68
N THR A 310 21.60 6.22 -11.39
CA THR A 310 21.14 6.04 -10.01
C THR A 310 21.83 4.83 -9.36
N TYR A 311 22.08 3.78 -10.15
CA TYR A 311 22.69 2.52 -9.71
C TYR A 311 23.81 2.11 -10.69
N PRO A 312 24.95 2.81 -10.68
CA PRO A 312 26.03 2.60 -11.65
C PRO A 312 26.65 1.20 -11.57
N ASN A 313 26.77 0.60 -10.38
CA ASN A 313 27.36 -0.74 -10.23
C ASN A 313 26.39 -1.84 -10.72
N VAL A 314 25.09 -1.70 -10.46
CA VAL A 314 24.06 -2.54 -11.08
C VAL A 314 24.08 -2.39 -12.60
N ALA A 315 24.20 -1.17 -13.12
CA ALA A 315 24.32 -0.95 -14.56
C ALA A 315 25.58 -1.61 -15.15
N GLU A 316 26.71 -1.53 -14.46
CA GLU A 316 27.94 -2.23 -14.85
C GLU A 316 27.76 -3.75 -14.83
N ALA A 317 27.12 -4.31 -13.80
CA ALA A 317 26.81 -5.73 -13.71
C ALA A 317 25.93 -6.19 -14.89
N ILE A 318 24.89 -5.43 -15.26
CA ILE A 318 24.04 -5.73 -16.42
C ILE A 318 24.86 -5.72 -17.72
N ALA A 319 25.78 -4.76 -17.88
CA ALA A 319 26.64 -4.68 -19.06
C ALA A 319 27.60 -5.89 -19.19
N ASN A 320 27.91 -6.53 -18.07
CA ASN A 320 28.82 -7.67 -17.96
C ASN A 320 28.13 -9.03 -17.78
N PHE A 321 26.79 -9.08 -17.86
CA PHE A 321 26.08 -10.36 -17.78
C PHE A 321 26.56 -11.34 -18.85
N ASN A 322 26.67 -12.61 -18.46
CA ASN A 322 26.92 -13.69 -19.40
C ASN A 322 25.73 -13.85 -20.37
N LYS A 323 25.96 -14.59 -21.46
CA LYS A 323 24.92 -14.84 -22.46
C LYS A 323 23.67 -15.46 -21.80
N PRO A 324 22.49 -14.80 -21.87
CA PRO A 324 21.28 -15.30 -21.24
C PRO A 324 20.76 -16.57 -21.94
N PRO A 325 19.89 -17.35 -21.29
CA PRO A 325 19.12 -18.39 -21.93
C PRO A 325 18.39 -17.88 -23.18
N SER A 326 18.24 -18.76 -24.18
CA SER A 326 17.42 -18.46 -25.34
C SER A 326 15.99 -18.93 -25.10
N VAL A 327 15.07 -18.00 -24.88
CA VAL A 327 13.64 -18.30 -24.71
C VAL A 327 12.89 -18.06 -26.01
N LYS A 328 12.14 -19.06 -26.47
CA LYS A 328 11.30 -18.96 -27.66
C LYS A 328 9.85 -18.73 -27.28
N LYS A 329 9.22 -17.70 -27.86
CA LYS A 329 7.77 -17.53 -27.83
C LYS A 329 7.13 -18.43 -28.89
N PHE A 330 6.39 -19.44 -28.46
CA PHE A 330 5.71 -20.35 -29.38
C PHE A 330 4.52 -19.67 -30.06
N PRO A 331 4.12 -20.11 -31.28
CA PRO A 331 2.86 -19.69 -31.88
C PRO A 331 1.68 -20.07 -30.97
N LYS A 332 0.54 -19.39 -31.06
CA LYS A 332 -0.62 -19.74 -30.24
C LYS A 332 -1.32 -20.98 -30.79
N VAL A 333 -1.62 -21.96 -29.94
CA VAL A 333 -2.42 -23.13 -30.31
C VAL A 333 -3.86 -22.94 -29.83
N PRO A 334 -4.88 -23.17 -30.69
CA PRO A 334 -6.27 -23.07 -30.29
C PRO A 334 -6.61 -23.97 -29.09
N LEU A 335 -7.38 -23.44 -28.14
CA LEU A 335 -7.97 -24.22 -27.06
C LEU A 335 -9.03 -25.17 -27.65
N THR A 336 -9.02 -26.42 -27.23
CA THR A 336 -9.97 -27.46 -27.70
C THR A 336 -10.83 -27.97 -26.56
N GLY A 337 -12.09 -28.30 -26.84
CA GLY A 337 -13.04 -28.86 -25.87
C GLY A 337 -14.27 -27.98 -25.65
N SER A 338 -15.14 -28.40 -24.74
CA SER A 338 -16.28 -27.60 -24.29
C SER A 338 -15.80 -26.42 -23.43
N PHE A 339 -16.65 -25.39 -23.28
CA PHE A 339 -16.37 -24.27 -22.37
C PHE A 339 -16.05 -24.74 -20.96
N GLN A 340 -16.78 -25.76 -20.45
CA GLN A 340 -16.51 -26.35 -19.14
C GLN A 340 -15.11 -26.98 -19.06
N GLN A 341 -14.69 -27.72 -20.09
CA GLN A 341 -13.35 -28.32 -20.12
C GLN A 341 -12.25 -27.25 -20.16
N ILE A 342 -12.43 -26.22 -20.99
CA ILE A 342 -11.49 -25.10 -21.07
C ILE A 342 -11.41 -24.36 -19.72
N ALA A 343 -12.55 -24.11 -19.07
CA ALA A 343 -12.61 -23.47 -17.77
C ALA A 343 -11.89 -24.31 -16.69
N ILE A 344 -12.12 -25.63 -16.66
CA ILE A 344 -11.43 -26.53 -15.72
C ILE A 344 -9.93 -26.53 -15.96
N HIS A 345 -9.47 -26.64 -17.21
CA HIS A 345 -8.04 -26.60 -17.51
C HIS A 345 -7.40 -25.25 -17.18
N SER A 346 -8.14 -24.15 -17.33
CA SER A 346 -7.67 -22.80 -16.99
C SER A 346 -7.47 -22.59 -15.49
N MET A 347 -8.03 -23.45 -14.62
CA MET A 347 -7.79 -23.37 -13.18
C MET A 347 -6.41 -23.91 -12.77
N ASN A 348 -5.70 -24.61 -13.67
CA ASN A 348 -4.36 -25.15 -13.43
C ASN A 348 -3.27 -24.19 -13.93
N ASP A 349 -3.12 -23.02 -13.31
CA ASP A 349 -2.03 -22.07 -13.64
C ASP A 349 -0.71 -22.45 -12.93
N LEU A 350 0.31 -22.73 -13.73
CA LEU A 350 1.64 -23.10 -13.25
C LEU A 350 2.62 -21.92 -13.17
N THR A 351 2.21 -20.71 -13.55
CA THR A 351 3.09 -19.54 -13.59
C THR A 351 3.79 -19.31 -12.25
N GLY A 352 3.04 -19.35 -11.15
CA GLY A 352 3.58 -19.20 -9.80
C GLY A 352 4.49 -20.36 -9.37
N VAL A 353 4.20 -21.57 -9.83
CA VAL A 353 5.00 -22.78 -9.53
C VAL A 353 6.36 -22.68 -10.23
N VAL A 354 6.38 -22.45 -11.54
CA VAL A 354 7.62 -22.34 -12.32
C VAL A 354 8.48 -21.16 -11.83
N ALA A 355 7.85 -20.01 -11.55
CA ALA A 355 8.56 -18.85 -10.98
C ALA A 355 9.19 -19.15 -9.60
N SER A 356 8.51 -19.94 -8.76
CA SER A 356 9.07 -20.36 -7.46
C SER A 356 10.23 -21.34 -7.65
N MET A 357 10.17 -22.21 -8.65
CA MET A 357 11.27 -23.13 -8.98
C MET A 357 12.50 -22.39 -9.52
N LEU A 358 12.31 -21.33 -10.31
CA LEU A 358 13.41 -20.45 -10.74
C LEU A 358 14.12 -19.81 -9.55
N ALA A 359 13.35 -19.29 -8.59
CA ALA A 359 13.88 -18.71 -7.37
C ALA A 359 14.67 -19.73 -6.54
N ARG A 360 14.10 -20.94 -6.39
CA ARG A 360 14.78 -22.06 -5.72
C ARG A 360 16.07 -22.44 -6.42
N ALA A 361 16.05 -22.58 -7.74
CA ALA A 361 17.24 -22.91 -8.51
C ALA A 361 18.33 -21.85 -8.32
N ARG A 362 17.98 -20.55 -8.36
CA ARG A 362 18.93 -19.46 -8.19
C ARG A 362 19.47 -19.36 -6.76
N ALA A 363 18.61 -19.47 -5.74
CA ALA A 363 19.02 -19.41 -4.34
C ALA A 363 19.95 -20.60 -3.97
N SER A 364 19.69 -21.78 -4.55
CA SER A 364 20.52 -22.98 -4.35
C SER A 364 21.81 -23.01 -5.19
N GLY A 365 22.04 -22.03 -6.08
CA GLY A 365 23.16 -22.05 -7.03
C GLY A 365 23.06 -23.17 -8.08
N ALA A 366 21.86 -23.68 -8.33
CA ALA A 366 21.58 -24.82 -9.20
C ALA A 366 21.27 -24.42 -10.65
N GLU A 367 21.15 -23.13 -10.96
CA GLU A 367 20.69 -22.63 -12.27
C GLU A 367 21.51 -23.17 -13.46
N HIS A 368 22.80 -23.43 -13.25
CA HIS A 368 23.71 -23.92 -14.29
C HIS A 368 23.87 -25.45 -14.33
N ILE A 369 23.23 -26.18 -13.41
CA ILE A 369 23.27 -27.64 -13.37
C ILE A 369 22.54 -28.20 -14.59
N VAL A 370 23.14 -29.20 -15.23
CA VAL A 370 22.57 -29.89 -16.38
C VAL A 370 21.83 -31.13 -15.90
N LEU A 371 20.53 -31.20 -16.18
CA LEU A 371 19.69 -32.35 -15.88
C LEU A 371 19.19 -33.02 -17.16
N SER A 372 18.93 -34.32 -17.09
CA SER A 372 18.19 -35.04 -18.13
C SER A 372 16.70 -34.75 -17.96
N ILE A 373 16.16 -33.87 -18.81
CA ILE A 373 14.75 -33.48 -18.81
C ILE A 373 13.96 -34.45 -19.70
N PRO A 374 12.95 -35.16 -19.16
CA PRO A 374 12.03 -35.96 -19.95
C PRO A 374 11.45 -35.16 -21.13
N GLY A 375 11.51 -35.74 -22.33
CA GLY A 375 11.03 -35.10 -23.56
C GLY A 375 11.97 -34.06 -24.19
N GLU A 376 12.99 -33.57 -23.48
CA GLU A 376 13.88 -32.49 -23.97
C GLU A 376 15.38 -32.82 -23.95
N GLY A 377 15.76 -33.93 -23.33
CA GLY A 377 17.16 -34.35 -23.19
C GLY A 377 17.91 -33.52 -22.16
N PHE A 378 19.23 -33.40 -22.31
CA PHE A 378 20.06 -32.66 -21.36
C PHE A 378 19.90 -31.15 -21.53
N ARG A 379 19.50 -30.47 -20.45
CA ARG A 379 19.30 -29.02 -20.39
C ARG A 379 19.86 -28.47 -19.09
N ARG A 380 20.38 -27.23 -19.11
CA ARG A 380 20.60 -26.50 -17.86
C ARG A 380 19.25 -26.20 -17.24
N ILE A 381 19.14 -26.27 -15.91
CA ILE A 381 17.91 -25.97 -15.18
C ILE A 381 17.36 -24.59 -15.58
N ILE A 382 18.20 -23.58 -15.68
CA ILE A 382 17.77 -22.23 -16.05
C ILE A 382 17.19 -22.14 -17.47
N ASP A 383 17.76 -22.86 -18.44
CA ASP A 383 17.28 -22.82 -19.82
C ASP A 383 15.87 -23.42 -19.91
N PHE A 384 15.68 -24.57 -19.24
CA PHE A 384 14.39 -25.25 -19.18
C PHE A 384 13.34 -24.40 -18.46
N LEU A 385 13.62 -23.97 -17.22
CA LEU A 385 12.65 -23.20 -16.43
C LEU A 385 12.31 -21.84 -17.06
N SER A 386 13.26 -21.18 -17.73
CA SER A 386 12.99 -19.93 -18.45
C SER A 386 12.00 -20.13 -19.59
N GLN A 387 12.14 -21.25 -20.33
CA GLN A 387 11.22 -21.62 -21.40
C GLN A 387 9.84 -22.01 -20.84
N GLU A 388 9.79 -22.78 -19.76
CA GLU A 388 8.54 -23.18 -19.12
C GLU A 388 7.77 -22.01 -18.54
N LEU A 389 8.46 -20.99 -17.98
CA LEU A 389 7.78 -19.78 -17.51
C LEU A 389 7.12 -19.03 -18.68
N GLN A 390 7.78 -18.96 -19.84
CA GLN A 390 7.21 -18.36 -21.04
C GLN A 390 5.97 -19.12 -21.55
N VAL A 391 5.94 -20.44 -21.42
CA VAL A 391 4.76 -21.26 -21.74
C VAL A 391 3.65 -21.00 -20.73
N ALA A 392 3.98 -20.96 -19.43
CA ALA A 392 3.00 -20.79 -18.35
C ALA A 392 2.25 -19.44 -18.45
N VAL A 393 2.95 -18.34 -18.71
CA VAL A 393 2.32 -17.00 -18.89
C VAL A 393 1.40 -16.93 -20.11
N ASP A 394 1.54 -17.84 -21.07
CA ASP A 394 0.73 -17.93 -22.27
C ASP A 394 -0.34 -19.05 -22.20
N SER A 395 -0.41 -19.81 -21.11
CA SER A 395 -1.26 -21.01 -20.97
C SER A 395 -2.77 -20.74 -21.11
N LEU A 396 -3.26 -19.61 -20.60
CA LEU A 396 -4.68 -19.23 -20.71
C LEU A 396 -5.10 -18.83 -22.13
N LYS A 397 -4.14 -18.53 -23.00
CA LYS A 397 -4.37 -18.06 -24.39
C LYS A 397 -3.81 -19.02 -25.44
N SER A 398 -3.27 -20.16 -25.03
CA SER A 398 -2.61 -21.13 -25.90
C SER A 398 -2.68 -22.51 -25.29
N ALA A 399 -3.10 -23.52 -26.06
CA ALA A 399 -3.13 -24.91 -25.62
C ALA A 399 -1.74 -25.59 -25.55
N TYR A 400 -0.64 -24.83 -25.56
CA TYR A 400 0.70 -25.38 -25.37
C TYR A 400 0.86 -25.76 -23.89
N PRO A 401 1.01 -27.05 -23.56
CA PRO A 401 1.15 -27.47 -22.17
C PRO A 401 2.58 -27.24 -21.69
N ASN A 402 2.72 -26.94 -20.40
CA ASN A 402 4.00 -27.04 -19.71
C ASN A 402 4.49 -28.50 -19.66
N ASN A 403 5.81 -28.71 -19.65
CA ASN A 403 6.43 -30.02 -19.51
C ASN A 403 6.41 -30.46 -18.03
N ILE A 404 5.30 -31.06 -17.61
CA ILE A 404 5.08 -31.48 -16.21
C ILE A 404 6.14 -32.47 -15.72
N GLU A 405 6.49 -33.48 -16.52
CA GLU A 405 7.50 -34.47 -16.14
C GLU A 405 8.89 -33.84 -15.97
N GLY A 406 9.22 -32.86 -16.82
CA GLY A 406 10.43 -32.05 -16.67
C GLY A 406 10.43 -31.17 -15.43
N LEU A 407 9.30 -30.53 -15.13
CA LEU A 407 9.11 -29.76 -13.90
C LEU A 407 9.24 -30.68 -12.66
N ASP A 408 8.66 -31.87 -12.68
CA ASP A 408 8.80 -32.82 -11.58
C ASP A 408 10.25 -33.29 -11.39
N ALA A 409 11.00 -33.50 -12.49
CA ALA A 409 12.42 -33.84 -12.42
C ALA A 409 13.27 -32.73 -11.79
N VAL A 410 13.04 -31.47 -12.19
CA VAL A 410 13.73 -30.32 -11.58
C VAL A 410 13.31 -30.14 -10.13
N LYS A 411 12.01 -30.29 -9.82
CA LYS A 411 11.49 -30.17 -8.45
C LYS A 411 12.14 -31.20 -7.55
N LYS A 412 12.17 -32.47 -7.97
CA LYS A 412 12.82 -33.54 -7.24
C LYS A 412 14.29 -33.23 -6.96
N PHE A 413 15.02 -32.76 -7.96
CA PHE A 413 16.41 -32.34 -7.78
C PHE A 413 16.54 -31.23 -6.73
N LEU A 414 15.70 -30.19 -6.79
CA LEU A 414 15.71 -29.08 -5.84
C LEU A 414 15.23 -29.50 -4.43
N ASP A 415 14.34 -30.49 -4.32
CA ASP A 415 13.88 -31.02 -3.04
C ASP A 415 14.96 -31.87 -2.35
N GLU A 416 15.90 -32.44 -3.11
CA GLU A 416 17.06 -33.19 -2.60
C GLU A 416 18.22 -32.27 -2.15
N THR A 417 18.16 -30.96 -2.47
CA THR A 417 19.15 -29.98 -2.00
C THR A 417 18.86 -29.54 -0.55
N GLU A 418 19.91 -29.34 0.27
CA GLU A 418 19.77 -28.83 1.66
C GLU A 418 19.37 -27.34 1.76
N THR A 419 18.98 -26.74 0.64
CA THR A 419 18.74 -25.30 0.45
C THR A 419 17.25 -24.99 0.33
N ASP A 420 16.49 -25.31 1.39
CA ASP A 420 15.07 -24.96 1.47
C ASP A 420 14.86 -23.44 1.48
N VAL A 421 14.15 -22.91 0.49
CA VAL A 421 13.92 -21.46 0.30
C VAL A 421 12.61 -21.06 0.98
N MET A 422 12.63 -21.12 2.31
CA MET A 422 11.44 -20.96 3.18
C MET A 422 10.71 -19.62 2.97
N TRP A 423 11.46 -18.55 2.65
CA TRP A 423 10.90 -17.20 2.53
C TRP A 423 9.90 -17.04 1.38
N LEU A 424 9.97 -17.87 0.32
CA LEU A 424 9.06 -17.77 -0.83
C LEU A 424 7.60 -18.00 -0.43
N ALA A 425 7.35 -19.07 0.33
CA ALA A 425 6.03 -19.38 0.86
C ALA A 425 5.70 -18.45 2.04
N ASP A 426 6.68 -18.21 2.92
CA ASP A 426 6.44 -17.49 4.15
C ASP A 426 6.02 -16.03 3.93
N LEU A 427 6.59 -15.34 2.93
CA LEU A 427 6.21 -13.97 2.56
C LEU A 427 4.75 -13.82 2.08
N LYS A 428 4.04 -14.93 1.83
CA LYS A 428 2.60 -14.96 1.52
C LYS A 428 1.73 -15.23 2.74
N THR A 429 2.30 -15.64 3.87
CA THR A 429 1.55 -15.95 5.09
C THR A 429 1.16 -14.70 5.86
N ASP A 430 0.05 -14.78 6.61
CA ASP A 430 -0.43 -13.69 7.47
C ASP A 430 0.45 -13.50 8.72
N ASP A 431 1.23 -14.51 9.13
CA ASP A 431 2.11 -14.45 10.29
C ASP A 431 3.42 -13.69 10.02
N CYS A 432 3.95 -13.81 8.79
CA CYS A 432 5.22 -13.21 8.39
C CYS A 432 5.19 -11.69 8.56
N TYR A 433 6.09 -11.18 9.39
CA TYR A 433 6.22 -9.80 9.87
C TYR A 433 5.02 -9.24 10.65
N PHE A 434 4.02 -10.07 10.99
CA PHE A 434 2.92 -9.70 11.87
C PHE A 434 3.17 -10.20 13.30
N THR A 435 3.37 -11.52 13.44
CA THR A 435 3.64 -12.19 14.73
C THR A 435 5.09 -12.61 14.90
N ARG A 436 5.82 -12.79 13.80
CA ARG A 436 7.21 -13.27 13.77
C ARG A 436 7.98 -12.73 12.56
N PRO A 437 9.32 -12.75 12.54
CA PRO A 437 10.08 -12.42 11.34
C PRO A 437 9.84 -13.44 10.21
N CYS A 438 10.31 -13.12 9.01
CA CYS A 438 10.23 -14.03 7.87
C CYS A 438 11.16 -15.23 8.07
N LEU A 439 10.71 -16.44 7.73
CA LEU A 439 11.52 -17.65 7.82
C LEU A 439 12.63 -17.65 6.75
N THR A 440 13.86 -17.93 7.17
CA THR A 440 15.02 -18.09 6.29
C THR A 440 15.78 -19.36 6.66
N ASN A 441 16.44 -19.97 5.68
CA ASN A 441 17.35 -21.08 5.90
C ASN A 441 18.76 -20.50 6.13
N PRO A 442 19.42 -20.78 7.27
CA PRO A 442 20.73 -20.22 7.58
C PRO A 442 21.86 -20.71 6.66
N HIS A 443 21.63 -21.77 5.86
CA HIS A 443 22.58 -22.29 4.88
C HIS A 443 22.51 -21.57 3.52
N LEU A 444 21.50 -20.71 3.30
CA LEU A 444 21.38 -19.91 2.09
C LEU A 444 22.15 -18.60 2.23
N ASN A 445 22.99 -18.30 1.23
CA ASN A 445 23.81 -17.08 1.16
C ASN A 445 23.52 -16.28 -0.12
N ASP A 446 22.34 -16.46 -0.71
CA ASP A 446 21.90 -15.68 -1.86
C ASP A 446 21.49 -14.25 -1.45
N THR A 447 21.53 -13.33 -2.42
CA THR A 447 21.24 -11.91 -2.21
C THR A 447 19.87 -11.63 -1.61
N VAL A 448 18.83 -12.38 -2.01
CA VAL A 448 17.47 -12.19 -1.48
C VAL A 448 17.40 -12.65 -0.04
N THR A 449 17.99 -13.82 0.28
CA THR A 449 18.10 -14.29 1.67
C THR A 449 18.86 -13.30 2.55
N HIS A 450 19.94 -12.67 2.05
CA HIS A 450 20.67 -11.62 2.78
C HIS A 450 19.81 -10.39 3.08
N ILE A 451 19.06 -9.90 2.07
CA ILE A 451 18.11 -8.79 2.25
C ILE A 451 17.09 -9.13 3.34
N ILE A 452 16.53 -10.34 3.31
CA ILE A 452 15.53 -10.78 4.28
C ILE A 452 16.13 -10.91 5.68
N ASN A 453 17.32 -11.49 5.82
CA ASN A 453 18.02 -11.60 7.10
C ASN A 453 18.31 -10.23 7.71
N LEU A 454 18.70 -9.26 6.88
CA LEU A 454 18.90 -7.87 7.30
C LEU A 454 17.58 -7.27 7.80
N VAL A 455 16.49 -7.41 7.06
CA VAL A 455 15.16 -6.93 7.49
C VAL A 455 14.72 -7.61 8.80
N ASN A 456 14.92 -8.92 8.91
CA ASN A 456 14.62 -9.71 10.10
C ASN A 456 15.38 -9.21 11.34
N SER A 457 16.63 -8.76 11.17
CA SER A 457 17.46 -8.26 12.27
C SER A 457 16.91 -6.99 12.94
N TYR A 458 16.13 -6.19 12.20
CA TYR A 458 15.47 -4.98 12.72
C TYR A 458 14.03 -5.22 13.14
N TRP A 459 13.40 -6.27 12.62
CA TRP A 459 12.01 -6.55 12.92
C TRP A 459 11.83 -6.90 14.40
N ARG A 460 10.82 -6.30 15.02
CA ARG A 460 10.28 -6.69 16.33
C ARG A 460 8.76 -6.56 16.28
N SER A 461 8.03 -7.28 17.12
CA SER A 461 6.58 -7.05 17.22
C SER A 461 6.32 -5.61 17.72
N PRO A 462 5.45 -4.82 17.08
CA PRO A 462 5.05 -3.51 17.62
C PRO A 462 4.48 -3.66 19.04
N ASP A 463 5.05 -2.97 20.03
CA ASP A 463 4.52 -2.90 21.40
C ASP A 463 3.38 -1.87 21.48
N LEU A 464 2.39 -2.07 20.62
CA LEU A 464 1.15 -1.32 20.62
C LEU A 464 0.17 -2.09 21.51
N LYS A 465 0.29 -1.89 22.83
CA LYS A 465 -0.66 -2.46 23.79
C LYS A 465 -2.06 -1.94 23.48
N SER A 466 -2.95 -2.84 23.08
CA SER A 466 -4.39 -2.56 23.01
C SER A 466 -4.98 -2.67 24.41
N ASP A 467 -4.56 -1.81 25.34
CA ASP A 467 -5.06 -1.83 26.71
C ASP A 467 -6.50 -1.30 26.82
N SER A 468 -7.16 -1.01 25.68
CA SER A 468 -8.50 -0.44 25.62
C SER A 468 -9.48 -1.33 24.86
N THR A 469 -10.64 -1.62 25.46
CA THR A 469 -11.79 -2.20 24.74
C THR A 469 -12.50 -1.13 23.90
N PRO A 470 -13.27 -1.50 22.86
CA PRO A 470 -14.06 -0.54 22.10
C PRO A 470 -14.96 0.35 22.98
N GLN A 471 -15.44 -0.17 24.13
CA GLN A 471 -16.34 0.56 25.01
C GLN A 471 -15.79 1.86 25.58
N ILE A 472 -14.45 1.99 25.68
CA ILE A 472 -13.80 3.22 26.13
C ILE A 472 -14.06 4.38 25.14
N TYR A 473 -14.23 4.08 23.86
CA TYR A 473 -14.38 5.07 22.80
C TYR A 473 -15.81 5.49 22.52
N LYS A 474 -16.79 4.85 23.17
CA LYS A 474 -18.22 5.07 22.93
C LYS A 474 -18.62 6.55 22.98
N GLU A 475 -18.04 7.32 23.90
CA GLU A 475 -18.34 8.74 24.14
C GLU A 475 -17.19 9.67 23.70
N VAL A 476 -16.20 9.17 22.96
CA VAL A 476 -15.05 9.97 22.49
C VAL A 476 -15.43 10.85 21.31
N LEU A 477 -16.13 10.29 20.32
CA LEU A 477 -16.66 11.03 19.17
C LEU A 477 -18.18 11.12 19.24
N PHE A 478 -18.73 12.17 18.64
CA PHE A 478 -20.18 12.41 18.51
C PHE A 478 -20.95 12.46 19.84
N ARG A 479 -20.28 12.77 20.96
CA ARG A 479 -20.93 12.77 22.29
C ARG A 479 -22.13 13.73 22.34
N ASP A 480 -21.99 14.90 21.72
CA ASP A 480 -22.96 15.99 21.77
C ASP A 480 -24.05 15.86 20.69
N VAL A 481 -23.99 14.82 19.85
CA VAL A 481 -24.98 14.56 18.80
C VAL A 481 -26.20 13.86 19.40
N VAL A 482 -27.38 14.46 19.24
CA VAL A 482 -28.64 13.82 19.61
C VAL A 482 -28.96 12.72 18.60
N VAL A 483 -29.27 11.51 19.08
CA VAL A 483 -29.57 10.35 18.25
C VAL A 483 -30.92 9.78 18.63
N ASP A 484 -31.75 9.53 17.63
CA ASP A 484 -33.08 8.95 17.82
C ASP A 484 -32.98 7.47 18.24
N PRO A 485 -33.78 6.98 19.21
CA PRO A 485 -33.81 5.57 19.60
C PRO A 485 -34.04 4.60 18.43
N TYR A 486 -34.78 5.01 17.40
CA TYR A 486 -35.00 4.23 16.19
C TYR A 486 -33.71 4.04 15.38
N GLN A 487 -32.87 5.08 15.25
CA GLN A 487 -31.55 4.96 14.61
C GLN A 487 -30.66 3.98 15.39
N MET A 488 -30.66 4.06 16.73
CA MET A 488 -29.90 3.14 17.58
C MET A 488 -30.33 1.68 17.39
N LYS A 489 -31.64 1.43 17.25
CA LYS A 489 -32.19 0.09 17.01
C LYS A 489 -31.71 -0.46 15.67
N LEU A 490 -31.88 0.29 14.58
CA LEU A 490 -31.47 -0.13 13.23
C LEU A 490 -29.96 -0.33 13.13
N ALA A 491 -29.16 0.55 13.72
CA ALA A 491 -27.71 0.39 13.78
C ALA A 491 -27.30 -0.88 14.55
N THR A 492 -28.05 -1.26 15.59
CA THR A 492 -27.82 -2.49 16.36
C THR A 492 -28.11 -3.73 15.53
N GLU A 493 -29.27 -3.75 14.86
CA GLU A 493 -29.66 -4.85 13.96
C GLU A 493 -28.64 -5.05 12.84
N HIS A 494 -28.20 -3.96 12.19
CA HIS A 494 -27.19 -4.04 11.14
C HIS A 494 -25.83 -4.49 11.66
N ARG A 495 -25.40 -4.00 12.82
CA ARG A 495 -24.14 -4.44 13.44
C ARG A 495 -24.16 -5.94 13.70
N ASP A 496 -25.23 -6.46 14.28
CA ASP A 496 -25.31 -7.86 14.68
C ASP A 496 -25.36 -8.77 13.46
N LEU A 497 -26.13 -8.39 12.43
CA LEU A 497 -26.16 -9.08 11.14
C LEU A 497 -24.78 -9.09 10.46
N TYR A 498 -24.11 -7.93 10.39
CA TYR A 498 -22.77 -7.83 9.81
C TYR A 498 -21.76 -8.74 10.54
N ARG A 499 -21.81 -8.80 11.87
CA ARG A 499 -20.91 -9.64 12.65
C ARG A 499 -21.13 -11.13 12.38
N GLU A 500 -22.39 -11.54 12.26
CA GLU A 500 -22.74 -12.92 11.93
C GLU A 500 -22.25 -13.29 10.52
N GLU A 501 -22.58 -12.46 9.52
CA GLU A 501 -22.21 -12.66 8.12
C GLU A 501 -20.67 -12.68 7.95
N MET A 502 -19.97 -11.72 8.58
CA MET A 502 -18.52 -11.63 8.52
C MET A 502 -17.82 -12.78 9.24
N GLY A 503 -18.37 -13.25 10.37
CA GLY A 503 -17.85 -14.42 11.07
C GLY A 503 -17.87 -15.68 10.21
N LYS A 504 -18.97 -15.91 9.47
CA LYS A 504 -19.09 -17.01 8.50
C LYS A 504 -18.11 -16.86 7.35
N ALA A 505 -17.95 -15.64 6.81
CA ALA A 505 -17.03 -15.36 5.72
C ALA A 505 -15.56 -15.59 6.11
N ILE A 506 -15.16 -15.21 7.33
CA ILE A 506 -13.81 -15.48 7.85
C ILE A 506 -13.59 -16.99 8.07
N GLY A 507 -14.60 -17.70 8.58
CA GLY A 507 -14.54 -19.17 8.70
C GLY A 507 -14.26 -19.82 7.35
N TYR A 508 -14.99 -19.40 6.30
CA TYR A 508 -14.78 -19.88 4.94
C TYR A 508 -13.37 -19.57 4.43
N ARG A 509 -12.87 -18.34 4.60
CA ARG A 509 -11.51 -17.94 4.19
C ARG A 509 -10.45 -18.87 4.79
N ASN A 510 -10.58 -19.18 6.07
CA ASN A 510 -9.63 -20.04 6.78
C ASN A 510 -9.67 -21.51 6.29
N GLU A 511 -10.82 -21.98 5.82
CA GLU A 511 -11.02 -23.33 5.30
C GLU A 511 -10.67 -23.49 3.81
N ASN A 512 -10.53 -22.37 3.06
CA ASN A 512 -10.39 -22.36 1.61
C ASN A 512 -9.16 -21.53 1.17
N ASP A 513 -7.99 -21.79 1.78
CA ASP A 513 -6.69 -21.23 1.39
C ASP A 513 -6.66 -19.70 1.22
N GLY A 514 -7.40 -18.98 2.05
CA GLY A 514 -7.40 -17.51 2.03
C GLY A 514 -8.40 -16.88 1.07
N ASP A 515 -9.34 -17.64 0.47
CA ASP A 515 -10.43 -17.08 -0.36
C ASP A 515 -11.28 -16.08 0.43
N ASP A 516 -11.15 -14.80 0.07
CA ASP A 516 -11.76 -13.66 0.75
C ASP A 516 -13.03 -13.14 0.06
N ARG A 517 -13.54 -13.82 -0.98
CA ARG A 517 -14.68 -13.32 -1.78
C ARG A 517 -15.92 -13.03 -0.94
N PHE A 518 -16.21 -13.86 0.06
CA PHE A 518 -17.37 -13.65 0.94
C PHE A 518 -17.14 -12.49 1.91
N ILE A 519 -15.89 -12.22 2.31
CA ILE A 519 -15.56 -11.06 3.13
C ILE A 519 -15.86 -9.78 2.32
N LYS A 520 -15.44 -9.75 1.05
CA LYS A 520 -15.71 -8.64 0.12
C LYS A 520 -17.21 -8.44 -0.11
N LEU A 521 -17.94 -9.52 -0.36
CA LEU A 521 -19.39 -9.46 -0.56
C LEU A 521 -20.14 -8.93 0.67
N VAL A 522 -19.79 -9.38 1.87
CA VAL A 522 -20.43 -8.89 3.11
C VAL A 522 -20.15 -7.40 3.32
N ALA A 523 -18.91 -6.96 3.06
CA ALA A 523 -18.55 -5.54 3.12
C ALA A 523 -19.37 -4.68 2.15
N GLU A 524 -19.47 -5.10 0.88
CA GLU A 524 -20.23 -4.40 -0.16
C GLU A 524 -21.73 -4.32 0.18
N ASN A 525 -22.32 -5.44 0.60
CA ASN A 525 -23.72 -5.48 1.04
C ASN A 525 -23.98 -4.53 2.22
N SER A 526 -23.04 -4.41 3.16
CA SER A 526 -23.17 -3.45 4.27
C SER A 526 -23.09 -1.99 3.81
N ARG A 527 -22.29 -1.67 2.79
CA ARG A 527 -22.26 -0.33 2.19
C ARG A 527 -23.60 -0.01 1.51
N LEU A 528 -24.15 -0.94 0.73
CA LEU A 528 -25.46 -0.77 0.10
C LEU A 528 -26.58 -0.54 1.15
N ARG A 529 -26.59 -1.30 2.24
CA ARG A 529 -27.53 -1.11 3.36
C ARG A 529 -27.39 0.27 4.02
N ARG A 530 -26.18 0.84 4.11
CA ARG A 530 -25.98 2.22 4.62
C ARG A 530 -26.70 3.23 3.74
N ASP A 531 -26.56 3.13 2.43
CA ASP A 531 -27.20 4.05 1.49
C ASP A 531 -28.74 3.96 1.53
N GLU A 532 -29.29 2.77 1.84
CA GLU A 532 -30.71 2.60 2.13
C GLU A 532 -31.13 3.32 3.42
N TYR A 533 -30.36 3.17 4.50
CA TYR A 533 -30.67 3.79 5.78
C TYR A 533 -30.54 5.31 5.79
N LEU A 534 -29.64 5.88 4.99
CA LEU A 534 -29.53 7.33 4.80
C LEU A 534 -30.80 7.95 4.19
N LYS A 535 -31.69 7.15 3.59
CA LYS A 535 -32.99 7.59 3.04
C LYS A 535 -34.14 7.54 4.06
N ILE A 536 -33.89 7.11 5.29
CA ILE A 536 -34.91 7.01 6.34
C ILE A 536 -35.16 8.38 6.99
N THR A 537 -36.43 8.71 7.20
CA THR A 537 -36.85 9.94 7.88
C THR A 537 -37.16 9.71 9.37
N GLY A 538 -36.86 10.72 10.18
CA GLY A 538 -37.23 10.81 11.60
C GLY A 538 -38.50 11.63 11.82
N LYS A 539 -39.09 11.53 13.02
CA LYS A 539 -40.12 12.45 13.49
C LYS A 539 -39.45 13.63 14.19
N VAL A 540 -39.71 14.85 13.72
CA VAL A 540 -39.27 16.08 14.40
C VAL A 540 -40.41 16.56 15.31
N GLU A 541 -40.09 17.11 16.48
CA GLU A 541 -41.06 17.87 17.28
C GLU A 541 -41.64 19.01 16.42
N GLY A 542 -42.93 18.94 16.10
CA GLY A 542 -43.60 19.86 15.18
C GLY A 542 -44.31 19.20 13.98
N GLY A 543 -44.14 17.89 13.77
CA GLY A 543 -45.00 17.10 12.86
C GLY A 543 -44.50 16.94 11.42
N GLU A 544 -43.45 17.65 11.01
CA GLU A 544 -42.79 17.41 9.72
C GLU A 544 -41.72 16.31 9.83
N SER A 545 -41.77 15.33 8.94
CA SER A 545 -40.75 14.28 8.86
C SER A 545 -39.55 14.80 8.06
N LYS A 546 -38.36 14.79 8.67
CA LYS A 546 -37.09 15.15 8.01
C LYS A 546 -36.16 13.94 7.98
N LEU A 547 -35.32 13.85 6.95
CA LEU A 547 -34.26 12.85 6.88
C LEU A 547 -33.34 12.97 8.09
N PHE A 548 -32.92 11.83 8.64
CA PHE A 548 -31.81 11.81 9.58
C PHE A 548 -30.53 12.26 8.87
N THR A 549 -29.70 13.03 9.55
CA THR A 549 -28.44 13.49 8.96
C THR A 549 -27.41 12.36 8.98
N ALA A 550 -26.45 12.40 8.06
CA ALA A 550 -25.34 11.44 8.04
C ALA A 550 -24.56 11.44 9.37
N ILE A 551 -24.40 12.62 9.99
CA ILE A 551 -23.75 12.77 11.31
C ILE A 551 -24.55 12.07 12.42
N SER A 552 -25.89 12.16 12.42
CA SER A 552 -26.69 11.48 13.46
C SER A 552 -26.65 9.95 13.28
N TRP A 553 -26.61 9.47 12.04
CA TRP A 553 -26.37 8.05 11.74
C TRP A 553 -24.97 7.60 12.17
N ALA A 554 -23.92 8.36 11.83
CA ALA A 554 -22.56 8.08 12.27
C ALA A 554 -22.48 8.00 13.80
N ALA A 555 -23.13 8.92 14.53
CA ALA A 555 -23.22 8.91 15.98
C ALA A 555 -23.94 7.65 16.52
N ALA A 556 -25.03 7.22 15.89
CA ALA A 556 -25.76 6.00 16.25
C ALA A 556 -24.87 4.75 16.09
N TYR A 557 -24.26 4.60 14.90
CA TYR A 557 -23.36 3.48 14.61
C TYR A 557 -22.10 3.51 15.47
N TRP A 558 -21.58 4.69 15.80
CA TRP A 558 -20.46 4.84 16.72
C TRP A 558 -20.84 4.29 18.10
N ARG A 559 -21.91 4.79 18.72
CA ARG A 559 -22.33 4.33 20.05
C ARG A 559 -22.60 2.83 20.08
N VAL A 560 -23.31 2.31 19.09
CA VAL A 560 -23.69 0.90 19.00
C VAL A 560 -22.48 0.01 18.77
N SER A 561 -21.59 0.34 17.82
CA SER A 561 -20.39 -0.46 17.52
C SER A 561 -19.48 -0.59 18.75
N HIS A 562 -19.42 0.45 19.57
CA HIS A 562 -18.64 0.49 20.80
C HIS A 562 -19.37 -0.06 22.04
N THR A 563 -20.55 -0.67 21.92
CA THR A 563 -21.14 -1.44 23.04
C THR A 563 -20.67 -2.90 23.08
N ALA A 564 -20.12 -3.41 21.98
CA ALA A 564 -19.72 -4.82 21.88
C ALA A 564 -18.53 -5.17 22.78
N HIS A 565 -18.60 -6.35 23.42
CA HIS A 565 -17.53 -6.89 24.27
C HIS A 565 -16.39 -7.56 23.50
N THR A 566 -16.57 -7.83 22.22
CA THR A 566 -15.59 -8.49 21.36
C THR A 566 -15.51 -7.81 20.00
N GLY A 567 -14.36 -7.95 19.31
CA GLY A 567 -14.09 -7.32 18.02
C GLY A 567 -13.53 -5.90 18.14
N THR A 568 -13.36 -5.22 17.01
CA THR A 568 -12.67 -3.93 16.91
C THR A 568 -13.59 -2.74 16.64
N ALA A 569 -14.92 -2.93 16.63
CA ALA A 569 -15.89 -1.92 16.18
C ALA A 569 -15.70 -1.43 14.73
N GLY A 570 -15.12 -2.26 13.85
CA GLY A 570 -14.77 -1.86 12.48
C GLY A 570 -15.92 -1.44 11.55
N LEU A 571 -17.19 -1.82 11.84
CA LEU A 571 -18.32 -1.49 10.98
C LEU A 571 -18.54 0.02 10.81
N VAL A 572 -18.41 0.80 11.89
CA VAL A 572 -18.61 2.26 11.79
C VAL A 572 -17.52 2.92 10.93
N PHE A 573 -16.30 2.40 10.94
CA PHE A 573 -15.21 2.87 10.08
C PHE A 573 -15.43 2.52 8.61
N LEU A 574 -16.06 1.37 8.34
CA LEU A 574 -16.47 1.00 6.98
C LEU A 574 -17.57 1.91 6.45
N LEU A 575 -18.58 2.22 7.27
CA LEU A 575 -19.77 2.91 6.79
C LEU A 575 -19.70 4.44 6.86
N PHE A 576 -18.98 5.01 7.82
CA PHE A 576 -18.96 6.46 8.06
C PHE A 576 -17.53 7.01 8.22
N PRO A 577 -16.57 6.70 7.31
CA PRO A 577 -15.20 7.18 7.42
C PRO A 577 -15.12 8.71 7.33
N ASP A 578 -15.89 9.32 6.43
CA ASP A 578 -15.85 10.76 6.18
C ASP A 578 -16.39 11.56 7.36
N GLU A 579 -17.48 11.09 7.98
CA GLU A 579 -18.05 11.73 9.16
C GLU A 579 -17.12 11.60 10.37
N ILE A 580 -16.41 10.47 10.52
CA ILE A 580 -15.38 10.31 11.56
C ILE A 580 -14.24 11.30 11.33
N ILE A 581 -13.74 11.41 10.09
CA ILE A 581 -12.66 12.33 9.73
C ILE A 581 -13.08 13.78 9.97
N ALA A 582 -14.29 14.16 9.52
CA ALA A 582 -14.84 15.49 9.73
C ALA A 582 -14.98 15.79 11.22
N GLN A 583 -15.47 14.84 12.02
CA GLN A 583 -15.59 15.01 13.47
C GLN A 583 -14.22 15.20 14.13
N LEU A 584 -13.19 14.44 13.72
CA LEU A 584 -11.83 14.60 14.25
C LEU A 584 -11.25 15.97 13.91
N ASN A 585 -11.41 16.43 12.68
CA ASN A 585 -10.96 17.75 12.23
C ASN A 585 -11.69 18.90 12.97
N ASN A 586 -12.97 18.71 13.30
CA ASN A 586 -13.79 19.70 13.99
C ASN A 586 -13.67 19.61 15.53
N THR A 587 -13.03 18.58 16.06
CA THR A 587 -12.85 18.41 17.51
C THR A 587 -11.74 19.34 18.00
N ASN A 588 -12.12 20.56 18.36
CA ASN A 588 -11.24 21.51 19.05
C ASN A 588 -11.31 21.26 20.55
N LEU A 589 -10.34 20.50 21.07
CA LEU A 589 -10.14 20.43 22.52
C LEU A 589 -9.56 21.76 23.00
N PRO A 590 -10.07 22.33 24.11
CA PRO A 590 -9.46 23.51 24.69
C PRO A 590 -8.02 23.20 25.09
N GLU A 591 -7.12 24.16 24.90
CA GLU A 591 -5.70 23.89 24.97
C GLU A 591 -5.28 23.48 26.39
N ALA A 592 -4.88 22.22 26.52
CA ALA A 592 -4.40 21.62 27.76
C ALA A 592 -2.96 22.06 28.06
N LEU A 593 -2.75 23.37 28.29
CA LEU A 593 -1.43 23.94 28.59
C LEU A 593 -0.82 23.36 29.86
N VAL A 594 -1.65 23.09 30.86
CA VAL A 594 -1.23 22.52 32.15
C VAL A 594 -2.14 21.38 32.57
N ILE A 595 -1.56 20.19 32.76
CA ILE A 595 -2.25 19.03 33.32
C ILE A 595 -1.74 18.77 34.73
N ASN A 596 -2.66 18.72 35.67
CA ASN A 596 -2.39 18.37 37.06
C ASN A 596 -2.72 16.89 37.29
N CYS A 597 -1.73 16.12 37.72
CA CYS A 597 -1.87 14.70 37.97
C CYS A 597 -1.54 14.38 39.44
N TYR A 598 -2.49 13.72 40.11
CA TYR A 598 -2.43 13.32 41.51
C TYR A 598 -2.23 11.82 41.64
N ALA A 599 -1.98 11.38 42.89
CA ALA A 599 -1.80 9.97 43.22
C ALA A 599 -0.60 9.34 42.49
N ALA A 600 0.39 10.16 42.10
CA ALA A 600 1.53 9.72 41.31
C ALA A 600 2.41 8.68 42.03
N GLN A 601 2.35 8.65 43.37
CA GLN A 601 3.07 7.70 44.22
C GLN A 601 2.62 6.25 44.02
N HIS A 602 1.42 6.04 43.47
CA HIS A 602 0.88 4.73 43.12
C HIS A 602 1.16 4.35 41.66
N GLY A 603 1.69 5.27 40.86
CA GLY A 603 2.14 5.03 39.50
C GLY A 603 3.55 4.47 39.44
N SER A 604 3.88 3.85 38.30
CA SER A 604 5.21 3.29 38.06
C SER A 604 6.28 4.38 37.92
N TRP A 605 5.90 5.64 37.68
CA TRP A 605 6.81 6.77 37.50
C TRP A 605 7.04 7.61 38.76
N ALA A 606 6.67 7.09 39.93
CA ALA A 606 6.92 7.72 41.21
C ALA A 606 8.43 7.88 41.47
N THR A 607 8.92 9.12 41.50
CA THR A 607 10.30 9.44 41.83
C THR A 607 10.45 9.96 43.25
N PRO A 608 11.57 9.67 43.95
CA PRO A 608 11.81 10.16 45.30
C PRO A 608 12.17 11.66 45.30
N ARG A 609 11.94 12.35 46.42
CA ARG A 609 12.23 13.79 46.58
C ARG A 609 13.65 14.20 46.19
N ARG A 610 14.65 13.33 46.43
CA ARG A 610 16.05 13.59 46.04
C ARG A 610 16.28 13.64 44.53
N ALA A 611 15.42 13.04 43.72
CA ALA A 611 15.55 12.95 42.26
C ALA A 611 14.19 13.21 41.57
N PRO A 612 13.60 14.40 41.74
CA PRO A 612 12.26 14.68 41.25
C PRO A 612 12.26 14.95 39.74
N TRP A 613 11.08 14.94 39.15
CA TRP A 613 10.89 15.44 37.79
C TRP A 613 11.11 16.96 37.75
N ARG A 614 11.92 17.43 36.80
CA ARG A 614 12.41 18.81 36.64
C ARG A 614 12.46 19.20 35.17
N GLY A 615 11.34 19.07 34.47
CA GLY A 615 11.19 19.53 33.10
C GLY A 615 11.65 18.53 32.04
N GLN A 616 11.84 17.26 32.39
CA GLN A 616 12.04 16.23 31.37
C GLN A 616 10.85 16.20 30.41
N GLU A 617 11.13 16.07 29.12
CA GLU A 617 10.09 15.83 28.12
C GLU A 617 9.64 14.38 28.16
N VAL A 618 8.34 14.19 28.21
CA VAL A 618 7.69 12.89 28.29
C VAL A 618 6.48 12.86 27.37
N ASP A 619 6.18 11.69 26.81
CA ASP A 619 4.92 11.47 26.12
C ASP A 619 3.88 11.04 27.15
N VAL A 620 2.71 11.69 27.13
CA VAL A 620 1.60 11.35 28.01
C VAL A 620 0.37 10.95 27.22
N ARG A 621 -0.46 10.13 27.85
CA ARG A 621 -1.68 9.60 27.24
C ARG A 621 -2.79 9.44 28.26
N CYS A 622 -3.96 9.96 27.93
CA CYS A 622 -5.15 9.90 28.76
C CYS A 622 -5.92 8.59 28.54
N TYR A 623 -6.39 7.97 29.61
CA TYR A 623 -7.16 6.72 29.57
C TYR A 623 -8.15 6.62 30.74
N PHE A 624 -9.06 5.65 30.70
CA PHE A 624 -9.91 5.34 31.86
C PHE A 624 -9.21 4.38 32.82
N TYR A 625 -9.00 4.83 34.04
CA TYR A 625 -8.53 4.00 35.14
C TYR A 625 -9.72 3.54 35.99
N GLN A 626 -9.84 2.23 36.23
CA GLN A 626 -10.91 1.68 37.06
C GLN A 626 -10.35 1.26 38.42
N PHE A 627 -10.91 1.81 39.49
CA PHE A 627 -10.53 1.49 40.87
C PHE A 627 -11.79 1.33 41.71
N ASN A 628 -11.92 0.17 42.39
CA ASN A 628 -13.09 -0.20 43.18
C ASN A 628 -14.42 0.00 42.43
N GLY A 629 -14.47 -0.38 41.15
CA GLY A 629 -15.67 -0.27 40.32
C GLY A 629 -15.99 1.13 39.79
N LYS A 630 -15.33 2.18 40.29
CA LYS A 630 -15.47 3.56 39.79
C LYS A 630 -14.46 3.83 38.67
N LYS A 631 -14.89 4.58 37.65
CA LYS A 631 -14.04 5.03 36.56
C LYS A 631 -13.51 6.44 36.84
N TYR A 632 -12.20 6.60 36.71
CA TYR A 632 -11.49 7.87 36.81
C TYR A 632 -10.73 8.11 35.50
N LEU A 633 -10.43 9.38 35.22
CA LEU A 633 -9.53 9.72 34.14
C LEU A 633 -8.09 9.60 34.65
N GLY A 634 -7.33 8.68 34.07
CA GLY A 634 -5.93 8.43 34.39
C GLY A 634 -5.02 9.00 33.32
N LEU A 635 -3.76 9.18 33.69
CA LEU A 635 -2.69 9.52 32.76
C LEU A 635 -1.61 8.45 32.82
N GLU A 636 -1.18 7.99 31.65
CA GLU A 636 0.03 7.20 31.47
C GLU A 636 1.14 8.06 30.90
N MET A 637 2.37 7.66 31.15
CA MET A 637 3.56 8.36 30.70
C MET A 637 4.56 7.38 30.11
N LYS A 638 5.31 7.84 29.11
CA LYS A 638 6.50 7.23 28.55
C LYS A 638 7.64 8.24 28.59
N TRP A 639 8.84 7.78 28.92
CA TRP A 639 10.06 8.58 28.84
C TRP A 639 11.11 7.88 27.99
N ASP A 640 11.49 8.47 26.86
CA ASP A 640 12.36 7.85 25.85
C ASP A 640 13.77 7.51 26.38
N LYS A 641 14.22 8.17 27.46
CA LYS A 641 15.52 7.90 28.08
C LYS A 641 15.48 6.82 29.17
N ALA A 642 14.31 6.22 29.44
CA ALA A 642 14.19 5.16 30.42
C ALA A 642 14.85 3.86 29.92
N THR A 643 15.70 3.25 30.75
CA THR A 643 16.40 1.98 30.40
C THR A 643 15.76 0.73 30.99
N LYS A 644 14.85 0.89 31.95
CA LYS A 644 14.20 -0.23 32.66
C LYS A 644 12.68 -0.25 32.49
N GLN A 645 12.06 0.93 32.45
CA GLN A 645 10.62 1.08 32.37
C GLN A 645 10.25 1.56 30.97
N LEU A 646 10.29 0.63 30.02
CA LEU A 646 10.03 0.88 28.60
C LEU A 646 8.52 0.94 28.35
N GLY A 647 8.09 1.87 27.50
CA GLY A 647 6.69 2.04 27.11
C GLY A 647 5.87 2.96 28.03
N PHE A 648 4.54 2.98 27.81
CA PHE A 648 3.60 3.74 28.62
C PHE A 648 3.24 2.98 29.90
N HIS A 649 3.34 3.66 31.04
CA HIS A 649 2.92 3.14 32.35
C HIS A 649 2.10 4.17 33.09
N HIS A 650 1.23 3.71 33.99
CA HIS A 650 0.42 4.58 34.84
C HIS A 650 1.29 5.61 35.56
N LEU A 651 0.98 6.88 35.36
CA LEU A 651 1.56 8.00 36.08
C LEU A 651 0.70 8.36 37.27
N GLY A 652 -0.61 8.56 37.08
CA GLY A 652 -1.54 8.93 38.15
C GLY A 652 -2.94 9.30 37.62
N LEU A 653 -3.73 9.99 38.45
CA LEU A 653 -5.09 10.43 38.12
C LEU A 653 -5.11 11.89 37.69
N ILE A 654 -5.88 12.22 36.66
CA ILE A 654 -6.05 13.59 36.18
C ILE A 654 -7.00 14.33 37.15
N GLY A 655 -6.57 15.51 37.62
CA GLY A 655 -7.40 16.34 38.50
C GLY A 655 -8.64 16.89 37.79
N ASP A 656 -9.74 17.11 38.53
CA ASP A 656 -11.04 17.52 37.98
C ASP A 656 -10.97 18.76 37.08
N LYS A 657 -10.14 19.75 37.44
CA LYS A 657 -9.94 20.95 36.61
C LYS A 657 -9.28 20.62 35.28
N SER A 658 -8.33 19.69 35.27
CA SER A 658 -7.63 19.26 34.06
C SER A 658 -8.48 18.32 33.20
N ALA A 659 -9.41 17.56 33.80
CA ALA A 659 -10.29 16.63 33.10
C ALA A 659 -11.23 17.30 32.09
N ALA A 660 -11.49 18.61 32.22
CA ALA A 660 -12.29 19.37 31.26
C ALA A 660 -11.58 19.60 29.91
N TYR A 661 -10.24 19.48 29.86
CA TYR A 661 -9.42 19.81 28.69
C TYR A 661 -8.98 18.59 27.88
N VAL A 662 -9.19 17.37 28.39
CA VAL A 662 -8.67 16.14 27.80
C VAL A 662 -9.74 15.06 27.74
N LEU A 663 -9.68 14.25 26.69
CA LEU A 663 -10.55 13.07 26.51
C LEU A 663 -9.72 11.79 26.59
N PRO A 664 -10.34 10.63 26.86
CA PRO A 664 -9.68 9.35 26.68
C PRO A 664 -9.05 9.23 25.27
N GLY A 665 -7.82 8.74 25.18
CA GLY A 665 -7.03 8.69 23.95
C GLY A 665 -6.13 9.90 23.72
N TRP A 666 -6.47 11.07 24.29
CA TRP A 666 -5.67 12.30 24.14
C TRP A 666 -4.20 12.03 24.47
N SER A 667 -3.33 12.34 23.51
CA SER A 667 -1.89 12.05 23.59
C SER A 667 -1.09 13.29 23.23
N ARG A 668 -0.07 13.63 24.03
CA ARG A 668 0.76 14.82 23.80
C ARG A 668 2.15 14.64 24.42
N ARG A 669 3.14 15.34 23.88
CA ARG A 669 4.47 15.48 24.50
C ARG A 669 4.47 16.70 25.40
N MET A 670 4.95 16.55 26.64
CA MET A 670 4.88 17.58 27.68
C MET A 670 6.14 17.59 28.57
N LYS A 671 6.42 18.71 29.24
CA LYS A 671 7.44 18.83 30.29
C LYS A 671 6.85 18.46 31.65
N ILE A 672 7.46 17.55 32.39
CA ILE A 672 6.96 17.08 33.70
C ILE A 672 7.74 17.65 34.89
N TYR A 673 7.03 18.07 35.94
CA TYR A 673 7.59 18.58 37.20
C TYR A 673 6.91 17.96 38.42
N SER A 674 7.70 17.44 39.37
CA SER A 674 7.18 17.02 40.68
C SER A 674 6.89 18.25 41.55
N THR A 675 5.70 18.33 42.15
CA THR A 675 5.26 19.50 42.93
C THR A 675 4.66 19.18 44.29
N ALA A 676 4.48 17.90 44.61
CA ALA A 676 4.22 17.46 45.95
C ALA A 676 4.78 16.04 46.15
N PHE A 677 5.11 15.71 47.38
CA PHE A 677 5.68 14.45 47.80
C PHE A 677 4.89 13.89 48.99
N GLU A 678 5.14 12.62 49.30
CA GLU A 678 4.67 12.03 50.55
C GLU A 678 5.17 12.88 51.73
N ASN A 679 4.37 12.93 52.79
CA ASN A 679 4.69 13.69 54.01
C ASN A 679 4.82 15.22 53.87
N ASP A 680 4.55 15.85 52.71
CA ASP A 680 4.54 17.33 52.59
C ASP A 680 3.55 18.01 53.56
N ARG A 681 2.50 17.30 53.99
CA ARG A 681 1.56 17.77 55.03
C ARG A 681 2.14 17.70 56.46
N TYR A 682 3.24 16.99 56.65
CA TYR A 682 3.88 16.72 57.95
C TYR A 682 5.39 17.03 57.86
N PRO A 683 5.81 18.30 57.92
CA PRO A 683 7.19 18.72 57.65
C PRO A 683 8.25 18.05 58.52
N ARG A 684 7.88 17.61 59.73
CA ARG A 684 8.78 16.90 60.66
C ARG A 684 9.10 15.47 60.22
N ASN A 685 8.38 14.92 59.25
CA ASN A 685 8.51 13.56 58.75
C ASN A 685 9.05 13.49 57.31
N HIS A 686 9.59 14.60 56.79
CA HIS A 686 10.18 14.62 55.45
C HIS A 686 11.36 13.66 55.34
N SER A 687 11.37 12.89 54.26
CA SER A 687 12.45 11.98 53.88
C SER A 687 12.91 12.28 52.45
N PRO A 688 14.21 12.15 52.14
CA PRO A 688 14.69 12.15 50.76
C PRO A 688 14.03 11.09 49.86
N GLU A 689 13.50 10.02 50.47
CA GLU A 689 12.81 8.92 49.77
C GLU A 689 11.29 9.12 49.65
N ASP A 690 10.72 10.22 50.17
CA ASP A 690 9.30 10.53 49.99
C ASP A 690 8.98 10.53 48.49
N LYS A 691 8.00 9.73 48.08
CA LYS A 691 7.64 9.61 46.67
C LYS A 691 6.87 10.82 46.20
N THR A 692 7.04 11.18 44.93
CA THR A 692 6.22 12.20 44.27
C THR A 692 4.75 11.80 44.31
N THR A 693 3.89 12.64 44.88
CA THR A 693 2.44 12.42 44.96
C THR A 693 1.65 13.25 43.95
N ARG A 694 2.21 14.38 43.52
CA ARG A 694 1.62 15.28 42.52
C ARG A 694 2.66 15.73 41.52
N VAL A 695 2.28 15.71 40.25
CA VAL A 695 3.06 16.26 39.14
C VAL A 695 2.23 17.26 38.35
N TYR A 696 2.90 18.27 37.81
CA TYR A 696 2.35 19.10 36.75
C TYR A 696 3.05 18.79 35.44
N LEU A 697 2.26 18.75 34.38
CA LEU A 697 2.73 18.60 33.01
C LEU A 697 2.40 19.87 32.26
N PHE A 698 3.39 20.41 31.57
CA PHE A 698 3.29 21.66 30.82
C PHE A 698 3.48 21.37 29.34
N ASP A 699 2.68 22.02 28.50
CA ASP A 699 2.84 21.92 27.06
C ASP A 699 4.20 22.47 26.60
N LEU A 700 4.74 21.91 25.52
CA LEU A 700 6.03 22.34 24.97
C LEU A 700 6.02 23.77 24.43
N SER A 701 4.85 24.34 24.13
CA SER A 701 4.72 25.75 23.73
C SER A 701 4.97 26.74 24.87
N MET A 702 4.88 26.30 26.14
CA MET A 702 5.14 27.17 27.28
C MET A 702 6.65 27.41 27.46
N SER A 703 7.04 28.69 27.57
CA SER A 703 8.40 29.10 27.91
C SER A 703 8.78 28.66 29.33
N ASP A 704 10.08 28.51 29.59
CA ASP A 704 10.57 28.12 30.91
C ASP A 704 10.24 29.19 31.97
N GLU A 705 10.19 30.47 31.60
CA GLU A 705 9.71 31.57 32.46
C GLU A 705 8.24 31.38 32.86
N GLN A 706 7.35 31.10 31.90
CA GLN A 706 5.93 30.89 32.18
C GLN A 706 5.69 29.68 33.09
N ILE A 707 6.45 28.60 32.88
CA ILE A 707 6.37 27.40 33.73
C ILE A 707 6.82 27.74 35.14
N LYS A 708 7.94 28.46 35.28
CA LYS A 708 8.47 28.86 36.59
C LYS A 708 7.49 29.77 37.34
N ASP A 709 6.96 30.79 36.68
CA ASP A 709 5.97 31.70 37.26
C ASP A 709 4.72 30.94 37.75
N PHE A 710 4.25 29.96 36.99
CA PHE A 710 3.14 29.10 37.40
C PHE A 710 3.49 28.29 38.65
N LEU A 711 4.65 27.64 38.67
CA LEU A 711 5.10 26.81 39.79
C LEU A 711 5.33 27.64 41.07
N ASP A 712 5.84 28.86 40.95
CA ASP A 712 6.09 29.78 42.07
C ASP A 712 4.79 30.41 42.61
N SER A 713 3.73 30.49 41.80
CA SER A 713 2.41 31.03 42.18
C SER A 713 1.50 30.07 42.95
N LYS A 714 1.96 28.84 43.20
CA LYS A 714 1.18 27.72 43.77
C LYS A 714 1.74 27.22 45.08
#